data_AF-A0A4Q2VNP7-F1
#
_entry.id   AF-A0A4Q2VNP7-F1
#
_cell.length_a   1.000
_cell.length_b   1.000
_cell.length_c   1.000
_cell.angle_alpha   90.00
_cell.angle_beta   90.00
_cell.angle_gamma   90.00
#
_symmetry.space_group_name_H-M   'P 1'
#
loop_
_entity.id
_entity.type
_entity.pdbx_description
1 polymer ?
#
loop_
_entity_poly.entity_id
_entity_poly.type
_entity_poly.pdbx_seq_one_letter_code
_entity_poly.pdbx_strand_id
1 'polypeptide(L)'
;MGSQLTPEMDGLFFSETFSVKALGSESALKVKCHWRFSPPLSSKNVNGNAPPHSKSIDLVLNLTSSEKAETNGHASKGTDDLADCTETPLGTIINKCLTSKPPCSDGSRPNHATEALIKVLMVPHDGYLCRRDILQLRMVHSDCIESVVPFPVEEKRYPASLQTKVNLLSLLRSSPGALICKRSIQSAHGLEAFDLLDREVNERLSFDWILPNKPSALTVAVVGGRPLFDSTTGGYGSEGPFDAARALGIAVIVLDRPGHFMEGPKYSHLRGDFIAVDMASDDSLPQRLTAAVESRKIDGIITFSDEYVIATAKAAEMLNLETEPVESIITAHYKDATRKVLNTPNMQSFRLESATDLDNEEISKTLETLKYPLVIKPCRGGASRGVKRVQNHHRLREAIDQLEQDGLTKYGILLETYISGPEIDANIALWDGELMFAEITDDFPCTADASDATIADSFGETVMVSPTLLCQKEQKLVKSSLHQTLLKLGFRNGVFHVEARVQNSSMQYQEIDGLVDLADTDILSPSDPEVYLIEVNARPPGLDCAFSTLHAYGVDLCALQLLQSIRDGDRFKAMCKPFLSETQYWSANCLIPIHRHNVLVPEGFSDKVLERMPDVAPLVYRSELFRQPGTLVSPPLGVEFLAYFLVQSRTDRRKVLQTYHRLIQTCRDVLDEV
;
A
#
# COMPACT_ATOMS: atom_id res chain seq x y z
N MET A 1 25.85 -13.18 -41.78
CA MET A 1 25.37 -12.27 -42.84
C MET A 1 23.86 -12.35 -42.86
N GLY A 2 23.20 -11.21 -43.07
CA GLY A 2 21.84 -10.90 -42.64
C GLY A 2 20.74 -11.90 -43.00
N SER A 3 19.83 -12.11 -42.06
CA SER A 3 18.40 -12.19 -42.37
C SER A 3 17.74 -11.03 -41.64
N GLN A 4 17.50 -9.96 -42.41
CA GLN A 4 16.62 -8.86 -42.04
C GLN A 4 15.22 -9.43 -41.76
N LEU A 5 14.58 -8.87 -40.74
CA LEU A 5 13.16 -9.02 -40.44
C LEU A 5 12.35 -8.70 -41.70
N THR A 6 11.43 -9.58 -42.11
CA THR A 6 10.39 -9.22 -43.07
C THR A 6 9.17 -8.69 -42.30
N PRO A 7 8.62 -7.52 -42.69
CA PRO A 7 7.35 -6.99 -42.16
C PRO A 7 6.10 -7.85 -42.42
N GLU A 8 6.26 -9.10 -42.87
CA GLU A 8 5.18 -9.99 -43.34
C GLU A 8 4.69 -10.97 -42.26
N MET A 9 5.24 -10.97 -41.04
CA MET A 9 4.87 -11.89 -39.96
C MET A 9 4.03 -11.24 -38.83
N ASP A 10 3.75 -9.94 -38.92
CA ASP A 10 2.87 -9.25 -37.97
C ASP A 10 1.42 -9.72 -38.16
N GLY A 11 0.81 -10.23 -37.08
CA GLY A 11 -0.60 -10.61 -37.05
C GLY A 11 -0.94 -12.06 -37.43
N LEU A 12 0.02 -12.85 -37.93
CA LEU A 12 -0.18 -14.28 -38.23
C LEU A 12 -0.05 -15.14 -36.97
N PHE A 13 -1.09 -15.93 -36.68
CA PHE A 13 -1.06 -16.91 -35.60
C PHE A 13 -0.27 -18.18 -36.01
N PHE A 14 0.72 -18.55 -35.21
CA PHE A 14 1.36 -19.86 -35.25
C PHE A 14 0.49 -20.88 -34.53
N SER A 15 0.55 -22.15 -34.94
CA SER A 15 -0.16 -23.23 -34.28
C SER A 15 0.81 -24.34 -33.87
N GLU A 16 0.79 -24.68 -32.58
CA GLU A 16 1.57 -25.78 -32.01
C GLU A 16 0.64 -26.65 -31.15
N THR A 17 0.93 -27.94 -31.05
CA THR A 17 0.14 -28.90 -30.26
C THR A 17 1.04 -29.63 -29.28
N PHE A 18 0.58 -29.78 -28.05
CA PHE A 18 1.34 -30.37 -26.94
C PHE A 18 0.52 -31.44 -26.22
N SER A 19 1.22 -32.28 -25.46
CA SER A 19 0.62 -33.16 -24.46
C SER A 19 0.87 -32.60 -23.06
N VAL A 20 -0.10 -32.74 -22.15
CA VAL A 20 0.03 -32.29 -20.75
C VAL A 20 -0.69 -33.24 -19.80
N LYS A 21 -0.08 -33.56 -18.66
CA LYS A 21 -0.75 -34.26 -17.56
C LYS A 21 -1.30 -33.22 -16.59
N ALA A 22 -2.63 -33.12 -16.52
CA ALA A 22 -3.27 -32.24 -15.55
C ALA A 22 -3.03 -32.75 -14.12
N LEU A 23 -2.92 -31.82 -13.16
CA LEU A 23 -2.77 -32.18 -11.75
C LEU A 23 -3.89 -33.13 -11.30
N GLY A 24 -3.53 -34.33 -10.83
CA GLY A 24 -4.48 -35.34 -10.35
C GLY A 24 -5.14 -36.21 -11.44
N SER A 25 -4.68 -36.15 -12.70
CA SER A 25 -5.17 -37.00 -13.80
C SER A 25 -4.07 -37.92 -14.34
N GLU A 26 -4.39 -39.20 -14.57
CA GLU A 26 -3.46 -40.17 -15.19
C GLU A 26 -3.41 -40.06 -16.72
N SER A 27 -4.42 -39.47 -17.35
CA SER A 27 -4.52 -39.35 -18.81
C SER A 27 -3.97 -38.01 -19.30
N ALA A 28 -3.08 -38.05 -20.30
CA ALA A 28 -2.57 -36.85 -20.96
C ALA A 28 -3.67 -36.18 -21.80
N LEU A 29 -3.81 -34.86 -21.66
CA LEU A 29 -4.67 -34.01 -22.48
C LEU A 29 -3.90 -33.52 -23.70
N LYS A 30 -4.60 -33.41 -24.84
CA LYS A 30 -4.09 -32.77 -26.04
C LYS A 30 -4.44 -31.29 -26.00
N VAL A 31 -3.45 -30.43 -26.19
CA VAL A 31 -3.63 -28.99 -26.10
C VAL A 31 -3.18 -28.33 -27.38
N LYS A 32 -4.08 -27.57 -28.01
CA LYS A 32 -3.77 -26.79 -29.20
C LYS A 32 -3.56 -25.34 -28.81
N CYS A 33 -2.37 -24.82 -29.10
CA CYS A 33 -2.00 -23.43 -28.85
C CYS A 33 -1.98 -22.68 -30.18
N HIS A 34 -2.66 -21.54 -30.25
CA HIS A 34 -2.42 -20.55 -31.30
C HIS A 34 -1.78 -19.33 -30.67
N TRP A 35 -0.68 -18.83 -31.22
CA TRP A 35 -0.01 -17.66 -30.66
C TRP A 35 0.55 -16.72 -31.71
N ARG A 36 0.72 -15.45 -31.36
CA ARG A 36 1.39 -14.43 -32.19
C ARG A 36 2.16 -13.46 -31.31
N PHE A 37 3.18 -12.80 -31.84
CA PHE A 37 3.71 -11.61 -31.18
C PHE A 37 2.62 -10.54 -31.15
N SER A 38 2.42 -9.91 -30.00
CA SER A 38 1.38 -8.89 -29.86
C SER A 38 1.73 -7.69 -30.74
N PRO A 39 0.77 -7.17 -31.51
CA PRO A 39 1.01 -5.99 -32.33
C PRO A 39 1.33 -4.77 -31.44
N PRO A 40 2.13 -3.81 -31.91
CA PRO A 40 2.35 -2.58 -31.18
C PRO A 40 1.03 -1.82 -30.99
N LEU A 41 0.80 -1.30 -29.78
CA LEU A 41 -0.35 -0.43 -29.48
C LEU A 41 -0.36 0.75 -30.47
N SER A 42 -1.48 0.90 -31.20
CA SER A 42 -1.73 2.02 -32.12
C SER A 42 -1.44 3.36 -31.44
N SER A 43 -0.45 4.09 -31.93
CA SER A 43 0.17 5.28 -31.33
C SER A 43 -0.70 6.53 -31.33
N LYS A 44 -2.03 6.43 -31.39
CA LYS A 44 -2.89 7.62 -31.48
C LYS A 44 -2.86 8.50 -30.22
N ASN A 45 -2.43 7.98 -29.06
CA ASN A 45 -2.47 8.72 -27.79
C ASN A 45 -1.19 8.61 -26.91
N VAL A 46 -0.04 8.13 -27.43
CA VAL A 46 1.20 8.04 -26.63
C VAL A 46 2.17 9.15 -27.02
N ASN A 47 2.26 10.20 -26.19
CA ASN A 47 3.30 11.21 -26.31
C ASN A 47 4.66 10.61 -25.88
N GLY A 48 5.48 10.23 -26.86
CA GLY A 48 6.91 9.99 -26.65
C GLY A 48 7.51 8.83 -27.46
N ASN A 49 8.69 9.07 -28.05
CA ASN A 49 9.53 8.08 -28.74
C ASN A 49 10.21 7.07 -27.78
N ALA A 50 9.66 6.82 -26.58
CA ALA A 50 10.26 5.90 -25.62
C ALA A 50 9.96 4.45 -26.03
N PRO A 51 10.96 3.53 -25.98
CA PRO A 51 10.71 2.11 -26.25
C PRO A 51 9.74 1.53 -25.21
N PRO A 52 8.90 0.55 -25.60
CA PRO A 52 7.89 0.00 -24.70
C PRO A 52 8.53 -0.72 -23.51
N HIS A 53 7.97 -0.51 -22.32
CA HIS A 53 8.40 -1.14 -21.07
C HIS A 53 8.13 -2.65 -21.00
N SER A 54 7.36 -3.19 -21.95
CA SER A 54 7.13 -4.62 -22.09
C SER A 54 6.93 -5.00 -23.55
N LYS A 55 7.32 -6.22 -23.91
CA LYS A 55 6.86 -6.91 -25.12
C LYS A 55 5.90 -8.02 -24.70
N SER A 56 5.12 -8.55 -25.63
CA SER A 56 4.14 -9.60 -25.29
C SER A 56 3.85 -10.55 -26.43
N ILE A 57 3.28 -11.70 -26.07
CA ILE A 57 2.73 -12.71 -26.98
C ILE A 57 1.25 -12.88 -26.63
N ASP A 58 0.40 -12.86 -27.65
CA ASP A 58 -1.00 -13.26 -27.54
C ASP A 58 -1.06 -14.77 -27.70
N LEU A 59 -1.57 -15.48 -26.69
CA LEU A 59 -1.72 -16.93 -26.70
C LEU A 59 -3.21 -17.30 -26.52
N VAL A 60 -3.73 -18.04 -27.48
CA VAL A 60 -5.06 -18.67 -27.45
C VAL A 60 -4.87 -20.15 -27.17
N LEU A 61 -5.34 -20.59 -26.01
CA LEU A 61 -5.28 -21.98 -25.56
C LEU A 61 -6.60 -22.66 -25.85
N ASN A 62 -6.58 -23.78 -26.57
CA ASN A 62 -7.74 -24.63 -26.80
C ASN A 62 -7.52 -26.01 -26.18
N LEU A 63 -8.29 -26.32 -25.14
CA LEU A 63 -8.23 -27.59 -24.42
C LEU A 63 -9.28 -28.56 -24.96
N THR A 64 -8.86 -29.70 -25.52
CA THR A 64 -9.78 -30.77 -25.93
C THR A 64 -9.51 -32.04 -25.11
N SER A 65 -10.56 -32.58 -24.46
CA SER A 65 -10.46 -33.88 -23.80
C SER A 65 -10.34 -34.96 -24.87
N SER A 66 -9.33 -35.82 -24.73
CA SER A 66 -9.23 -37.03 -25.55
C SER A 66 -10.22 -38.06 -25.00
N GLU A 67 -11.50 -37.98 -25.37
CA GLU A 67 -12.33 -39.19 -25.31
C GLU A 67 -11.79 -40.16 -26.36
N LYS A 68 -11.46 -41.39 -25.92
CA LYS A 68 -11.21 -42.49 -26.84
C LYS A 68 -12.45 -42.63 -27.73
N ALA A 69 -12.30 -42.32 -29.01
CA ALA A 69 -13.22 -42.78 -30.04
C ALA A 69 -13.09 -44.31 -30.17
N GLU A 70 -13.67 -45.05 -29.21
CA GLU A 70 -14.04 -46.44 -29.45
C GLU A 70 -15.31 -46.42 -30.29
N THR A 71 -15.14 -46.40 -31.62
CA THR A 71 -15.91 -47.24 -32.55
C THR A 71 -15.37 -47.08 -33.97
N ASN A 72 -15.07 -48.23 -34.57
CA ASN A 72 -14.80 -48.49 -35.99
C ASN A 72 -13.41 -48.11 -36.51
N GLY A 73 -12.43 -48.94 -36.13
CA GLY A 73 -11.74 -49.75 -37.14
C GLY A 73 -11.05 -49.01 -38.29
N HIS A 74 -10.30 -47.96 -38.01
CA HIS A 74 -9.10 -47.61 -38.79
C HIS A 74 -8.13 -46.89 -37.87
N ALA A 75 -7.01 -47.55 -37.57
CA ALA A 75 -5.93 -46.97 -36.79
C ALA A 75 -5.38 -45.73 -37.51
N SER A 76 -5.78 -44.54 -37.07
CA SER A 76 -5.05 -43.32 -37.40
C SER A 76 -3.75 -43.33 -36.58
N LYS A 77 -2.65 -43.66 -37.26
CA LYS A 77 -1.30 -43.33 -36.79
C LYS A 77 -1.23 -41.81 -36.61
N GLY A 78 -1.25 -41.31 -35.38
CA GLY A 78 -1.15 -39.86 -35.15
C GLY A 78 -1.00 -39.37 -33.72
N THR A 79 -0.83 -40.25 -32.73
CA THR A 79 -0.65 -39.87 -31.31
C THR A 79 0.77 -40.05 -30.77
N ASP A 80 1.68 -40.62 -31.56
CA ASP A 80 3.07 -40.78 -31.16
C ASP A 80 3.87 -39.52 -31.58
N ASP A 81 4.57 -38.89 -30.63
CA ASP A 81 5.43 -37.68 -30.71
C ASP A 81 4.80 -36.29 -30.48
N LEU A 82 3.78 -36.13 -29.63
CA LEU A 82 3.46 -34.80 -29.07
C LEU A 82 4.43 -34.41 -27.94
N ALA A 83 5.07 -33.25 -28.04
CA ALA A 83 5.95 -32.73 -26.99
C ALA A 83 5.20 -32.55 -25.66
N ASP A 84 5.73 -33.15 -24.59
CA ASP A 84 5.20 -33.02 -23.22
C ASP A 84 5.55 -31.65 -22.65
N CYS A 85 4.53 -30.93 -22.18
CA CYS A 85 4.67 -29.60 -21.58
C CYS A 85 4.31 -29.56 -20.09
N THR A 86 4.11 -30.72 -19.43
CA THR A 86 3.68 -30.84 -18.04
C THR A 86 4.54 -30.01 -17.07
N GLU A 87 5.86 -30.17 -17.13
CA GLU A 87 6.82 -29.46 -16.26
C GLU A 87 7.39 -28.21 -16.95
N THR A 88 6.52 -27.43 -17.60
CA THR A 88 6.90 -26.19 -18.30
C THR A 88 6.01 -25.02 -17.89
N PRO A 89 6.41 -23.76 -18.22
CA PRO A 89 5.52 -22.61 -18.07
C PRO A 89 4.15 -22.80 -18.75
N LEU A 90 4.10 -23.47 -19.90
CA LEU A 90 2.84 -23.78 -20.58
C LEU A 90 1.95 -24.71 -19.75
N GLY A 91 2.54 -25.78 -19.19
CA GLY A 91 1.83 -26.68 -18.27
C GLY A 91 1.29 -25.96 -17.05
N THR A 92 2.04 -24.98 -16.52
CA THR A 92 1.60 -24.14 -15.40
C THR A 92 0.38 -23.27 -15.77
N ILE A 93 0.40 -22.63 -16.94
CA ILE A 93 -0.76 -21.88 -17.48
C ILE A 93 -1.97 -22.80 -17.61
N ILE A 94 -1.80 -23.97 -18.24
CA ILE A 94 -2.87 -24.93 -18.48
C ILE A 94 -3.50 -25.39 -17.15
N ASN A 95 -2.68 -25.77 -16.17
CA ASN A 95 -3.17 -26.18 -14.87
C ASN A 95 -3.92 -25.06 -14.15
N LYS A 96 -3.49 -23.79 -14.30
CA LYS A 96 -4.23 -22.65 -13.76
C LYS A 96 -5.59 -22.48 -14.44
N CYS A 97 -5.66 -22.58 -15.76
CA CYS A 97 -6.92 -22.52 -16.52
C CYS A 97 -7.89 -23.66 -16.16
N LEU A 98 -7.38 -24.86 -15.85
CA LEU A 98 -8.19 -26.02 -15.47
C LEU A 98 -8.72 -25.95 -14.03
N THR A 99 -7.98 -25.31 -13.13
CA THR A 99 -8.33 -25.22 -11.70
C THR A 99 -9.22 -24.03 -11.37
N SER A 100 -9.31 -23.01 -12.23
CA SER A 100 -10.30 -21.94 -12.08
C SER A 100 -11.72 -22.49 -12.33
N LYS A 101 -12.39 -22.88 -11.24
CA LYS A 101 -13.80 -23.29 -11.25
C LYS A 101 -14.67 -22.13 -11.74
N PRO A 102 -15.64 -22.36 -12.65
CA PRO A 102 -16.67 -21.37 -12.91
C PRO A 102 -17.50 -21.11 -11.63
N PRO A 103 -17.86 -19.85 -11.32
CA PRO A 103 -18.86 -19.58 -10.31
C PRO A 103 -20.20 -20.09 -10.85
N CYS A 104 -20.79 -21.05 -10.14
CA CYS A 104 -22.04 -21.76 -10.46
C CYS A 104 -21.97 -22.73 -11.66
N SER A 105 -21.71 -24.01 -11.39
CA SER A 105 -22.46 -25.10 -12.03
C SER A 105 -22.44 -26.37 -11.19
N ASP A 106 -23.64 -26.94 -11.04
CA ASP A 106 -23.92 -28.24 -10.46
C ASP A 106 -23.08 -29.34 -11.12
N GLY A 107 -22.41 -30.16 -10.30
CA GLY A 107 -22.04 -31.59 -10.44
C GLY A 107 -21.68 -32.23 -11.78
N SER A 108 -21.56 -31.50 -12.89
CA SER A 108 -21.39 -32.01 -14.24
C SER A 108 -19.97 -31.74 -14.71
N ARG A 109 -19.26 -32.80 -15.09
CA ARG A 109 -17.90 -32.71 -15.66
C ARG A 109 -17.95 -31.83 -16.92
N PRO A 110 -17.00 -30.89 -17.12
CA PRO A 110 -17.03 -30.02 -18.28
C PRO A 110 -16.67 -30.82 -19.53
N ASN A 111 -17.68 -31.15 -20.34
CA ASN A 111 -17.53 -31.77 -21.66
C ASN A 111 -17.37 -30.73 -22.80
N HIS A 112 -16.91 -29.51 -22.49
CA HIS A 112 -16.75 -28.44 -23.48
C HIS A 112 -15.29 -27.99 -23.60
N ALA A 113 -14.86 -27.81 -24.85
CA ALA A 113 -13.56 -27.21 -25.16
C ALA A 113 -13.45 -25.86 -24.44
N THR A 114 -12.45 -25.73 -23.57
CA THR A 114 -12.22 -24.48 -22.85
C THR A 114 -11.19 -23.69 -23.66
N GLU A 115 -11.66 -22.60 -24.27
CA GLU A 115 -10.78 -21.59 -24.85
C GLU A 115 -10.35 -20.62 -23.75
N ALA A 116 -9.07 -20.26 -23.71
CA ALA A 116 -8.55 -19.22 -22.84
C ALA A 116 -7.61 -18.28 -23.62
N LEU A 117 -7.78 -16.98 -23.41
CA LEU A 117 -6.90 -15.92 -23.91
C LEU A 117 -5.89 -15.54 -22.84
N ILE A 118 -4.61 -15.62 -23.19
CA ILE A 118 -3.48 -15.41 -22.29
C ILE A 118 -2.51 -14.41 -22.91
N LYS A 119 -2.15 -13.37 -22.16
CA LYS A 119 -1.08 -12.43 -22.51
C LYS A 119 0.21 -12.89 -21.84
N VAL A 120 1.20 -13.32 -22.60
CA VAL A 120 2.52 -13.67 -22.04
C VAL A 120 3.41 -12.44 -22.12
N LEU A 121 3.98 -12.02 -20.99
CA LEU A 121 4.86 -10.86 -20.93
C LEU A 121 6.29 -11.25 -21.27
N MET A 122 7.01 -10.36 -21.95
CA MET A 122 8.39 -10.55 -22.37
C MET A 122 9.21 -9.32 -21.98
N VAL A 123 10.46 -9.55 -21.60
CA VAL A 123 11.35 -8.46 -21.16
C VAL A 123 11.96 -7.71 -22.35
N PRO A 124 12.04 -6.37 -22.30
CA PRO A 124 12.57 -5.57 -23.40
C PRO A 124 14.10 -5.66 -23.53
N HIS A 125 14.81 -5.92 -22.43
CA HIS A 125 16.27 -6.06 -22.37
C HIS A 125 16.69 -7.10 -21.32
N ASP A 126 17.98 -7.44 -21.31
CA ASP A 126 18.55 -8.35 -20.33
C ASP A 126 18.54 -7.73 -18.92
N GLY A 127 18.05 -8.44 -17.92
CA GLY A 127 18.04 -7.94 -16.54
C GLY A 127 17.36 -8.85 -15.53
N TYR A 128 17.03 -8.29 -14.38
CA TYR A 128 16.39 -8.95 -13.24
C TYR A 128 15.14 -8.18 -12.86
N LEU A 129 14.10 -8.88 -12.41
CA LEU A 129 12.91 -8.21 -11.90
C LEU A 129 13.29 -7.28 -10.73
N CYS A 130 12.76 -6.06 -10.72
CA CYS A 130 12.92 -5.16 -9.58
C CYS A 130 12.31 -5.77 -8.30
N ARG A 131 11.29 -6.63 -8.45
CA ARG A 131 10.64 -7.38 -7.38
C ARG A 131 10.05 -8.68 -7.94
N ARG A 132 10.17 -9.79 -7.20
CA ARG A 132 9.83 -11.15 -7.70
C ARG A 132 8.36 -11.33 -8.07
N ASP A 133 7.46 -10.65 -7.38
CA ASP A 133 6.01 -10.72 -7.57
C ASP A 133 5.46 -9.47 -8.29
N ILE A 134 6.30 -8.69 -8.98
CA ILE A 134 5.90 -7.38 -9.53
C ILE A 134 4.69 -7.47 -10.48
N LEU A 135 4.55 -8.58 -11.20
CA LEU A 135 3.40 -8.81 -12.06
C LEU A 135 2.11 -9.00 -11.25
N GLN A 136 2.18 -9.79 -10.18
CA GLN A 136 1.05 -9.98 -9.27
C GLN A 136 0.68 -8.66 -8.62
N LEU A 137 1.68 -8.00 -8.01
CA LEU A 137 1.52 -6.73 -7.32
C LEU A 137 0.83 -5.68 -8.18
N ARG A 138 1.27 -5.52 -9.43
CA ARG A 138 0.75 -4.46 -10.33
C ARG A 138 -0.60 -4.82 -10.96
N MET A 139 -0.97 -6.10 -11.05
CA MET A 139 -2.22 -6.57 -11.67
C MET A 139 -3.34 -6.89 -10.67
N VAL A 140 -3.10 -6.66 -9.37
CA VAL A 140 -4.11 -6.76 -8.32
C VAL A 140 -5.36 -5.96 -8.72
N HIS A 141 -6.52 -6.62 -8.62
CA HIS A 141 -7.85 -6.09 -8.93
C HIS A 141 -8.04 -5.48 -10.33
N SER A 142 -7.27 -5.96 -11.31
CA SER A 142 -7.52 -5.65 -12.71
C SER A 142 -8.94 -6.05 -13.14
N ASP A 143 -9.55 -5.22 -14.00
CA ASP A 143 -10.89 -5.50 -14.53
C ASP A 143 -10.86 -6.59 -15.61
N CYS A 144 -9.73 -6.77 -16.30
CA CYS A 144 -9.60 -7.70 -17.42
C CYS A 144 -8.77 -8.95 -17.11
N ILE A 145 -7.96 -8.96 -16.05
CA ILE A 145 -7.11 -10.10 -15.69
C ILE A 145 -7.78 -10.93 -14.60
N GLU A 146 -7.95 -12.23 -14.88
CA GLU A 146 -8.47 -13.22 -13.93
C GLU A 146 -7.39 -13.70 -12.98
N SER A 147 -6.20 -13.97 -13.52
CA SER A 147 -5.07 -14.41 -12.73
C SER A 147 -3.74 -14.11 -13.39
N VAL A 148 -2.73 -13.90 -12.56
CA VAL A 148 -1.32 -13.81 -12.95
C VAL A 148 -0.67 -15.17 -12.71
N VAL A 149 0.02 -15.68 -13.72
CA VAL A 149 0.79 -16.92 -13.69
C VAL A 149 2.27 -16.56 -13.73
N PRO A 150 2.96 -16.44 -12.58
CA PRO A 150 4.40 -16.24 -12.59
C PRO A 150 5.09 -17.48 -13.14
N PHE A 151 6.16 -17.28 -13.90
CA PHE A 151 7.03 -18.37 -14.31
C PHE A 151 8.20 -18.46 -13.35
N PRO A 152 8.27 -19.53 -12.53
CA PRO A 152 9.33 -19.66 -11.55
C PRO A 152 10.67 -19.83 -12.27
N VAL A 153 11.58 -18.90 -12.04
CA VAL A 153 12.97 -19.06 -12.43
C VAL A 153 13.84 -18.65 -11.25
N GLU A 154 14.59 -19.60 -10.69
CA GLU A 154 15.59 -19.37 -9.64
C GLU A 154 16.53 -18.24 -10.06
N GLU A 155 16.42 -17.06 -9.44
CA GLU A 155 17.36 -15.92 -9.50
C GLU A 155 18.14 -15.69 -10.81
N LYS A 156 17.51 -15.97 -11.97
CA LYS A 156 18.17 -15.87 -13.28
C LYS A 156 17.89 -14.52 -13.90
N ARG A 157 18.91 -14.05 -14.60
CA ARG A 157 18.80 -12.93 -15.52
C ARG A 157 17.84 -13.31 -16.64
N TYR A 158 16.79 -12.53 -16.83
CA TYR A 158 15.89 -12.67 -17.97
C TYR A 158 16.60 -12.14 -19.21
N PRO A 159 16.69 -12.92 -20.31
CA PRO A 159 17.26 -12.44 -21.55
C PRO A 159 16.24 -11.58 -22.30
N ALA A 160 16.72 -10.52 -22.93
CA ALA A 160 15.99 -9.68 -23.86
C ALA A 160 15.25 -10.56 -24.86
N SER A 161 13.98 -10.25 -25.10
CA SER A 161 13.20 -10.99 -26.08
C SER A 161 13.73 -10.74 -27.49
N LEU A 162 14.51 -11.70 -28.01
CA LEU A 162 14.89 -11.79 -29.41
C LEU A 162 13.74 -12.44 -30.19
N GLN A 163 13.20 -11.74 -31.20
CA GLN A 163 12.16 -12.25 -32.12
C GLN A 163 12.63 -13.45 -32.98
N THR A 164 13.84 -13.98 -32.75
CA THR A 164 14.44 -15.08 -33.51
C THR A 164 14.18 -16.46 -32.89
N LYS A 165 13.47 -16.56 -31.76
CA LYS A 165 13.16 -17.86 -31.13
C LYS A 165 12.02 -18.57 -31.88
N VAL A 166 12.25 -19.83 -32.22
CA VAL A 166 11.52 -20.56 -33.28
C VAL A 166 10.27 -21.32 -32.78
N ASN A 167 10.00 -21.38 -31.46
CA ASN A 167 8.82 -22.07 -30.89
C ASN A 167 8.33 -21.51 -29.55
N LEU A 168 7.06 -21.79 -29.21
CA LEU A 168 6.37 -21.28 -28.02
C LEU A 168 7.08 -21.62 -26.71
N LEU A 169 7.47 -22.88 -26.48
CA LEU A 169 8.08 -23.29 -25.20
C LEU A 169 9.38 -22.55 -24.90
N SER A 170 10.19 -22.25 -25.93
CA SER A 170 11.43 -21.46 -25.78
C SER A 170 11.18 -19.99 -25.44
N LEU A 171 10.08 -19.42 -25.94
CA LEU A 171 9.64 -18.07 -25.61
C LEU A 171 9.18 -17.99 -24.16
N LEU A 172 8.30 -18.92 -23.74
CA LEU A 172 7.78 -18.95 -22.37
C LEU A 172 8.88 -19.14 -21.31
N ARG A 173 9.95 -19.91 -21.62
CA ARG A 173 11.11 -20.07 -20.72
C ARG A 173 11.90 -18.77 -20.46
N SER A 174 11.70 -17.74 -21.27
CA SER A 174 12.34 -16.43 -21.10
C SER A 174 11.36 -15.34 -20.65
N SER A 175 10.12 -15.72 -20.41
CA SER A 175 9.10 -14.84 -19.87
C SER A 175 9.13 -14.86 -18.34
N PRO A 176 8.89 -13.72 -17.67
CA PRO A 176 8.66 -13.68 -16.22
C PRO A 176 7.26 -14.19 -15.82
N GLY A 177 6.31 -14.26 -16.74
CA GLY A 177 4.96 -14.71 -16.44
C GLY A 177 3.92 -14.36 -17.50
N ALA A 178 2.69 -14.81 -17.25
CA ALA A 178 1.55 -14.61 -18.12
C ALA A 178 0.31 -14.13 -17.36
N LEU A 179 -0.61 -13.50 -18.09
CA LEU A 179 -1.85 -12.94 -17.60
C LEU A 179 -3.01 -13.67 -18.27
N ILE A 180 -3.86 -14.32 -17.49
CA ILE A 180 -5.06 -14.99 -17.99
C ILE A 180 -6.19 -13.96 -17.99
N CYS A 181 -6.81 -13.76 -19.15
CA CYS A 181 -7.93 -12.84 -19.30
C CYS A 181 -9.20 -13.41 -18.65
N LYS A 182 -10.03 -12.55 -18.04
CA LYS A 182 -11.33 -12.94 -17.47
C LYS A 182 -12.25 -13.50 -18.54
N ARG A 183 -12.90 -14.63 -18.24
CA ARG A 183 -13.88 -15.27 -19.13
C ARG A 183 -15.01 -14.34 -19.59
N SER A 184 -15.49 -13.45 -18.71
CA SER A 184 -16.52 -12.46 -19.06
C SER A 184 -16.05 -11.49 -20.15
N ILE A 185 -14.79 -11.04 -20.08
CA ILE A 185 -14.17 -10.16 -21.07
C ILE A 185 -13.90 -10.91 -22.37
N GLN A 186 -13.39 -12.14 -22.27
CA GLN A 186 -13.17 -13.01 -23.44
C GLN A 186 -14.48 -13.25 -24.20
N SER A 187 -15.58 -13.57 -23.48
CA SER A 187 -16.88 -13.82 -24.10
C SER A 187 -17.49 -12.57 -24.72
N ALA A 188 -17.26 -11.39 -24.14
CA ALA A 188 -17.80 -10.13 -24.65
C ALA A 188 -17.03 -9.58 -25.86
N HIS A 189 -15.71 -9.79 -25.93
CA HIS A 189 -14.84 -9.11 -26.90
C HIS A 189 -14.10 -10.06 -27.86
N GLY A 190 -14.14 -11.38 -27.64
CA GLY A 190 -13.36 -12.34 -28.43
C GLY A 190 -11.87 -11.98 -28.43
N LEU A 191 -11.24 -11.98 -29.62
CA LEU A 191 -9.83 -11.64 -29.76
C LEU A 191 -9.51 -10.16 -29.48
N GLU A 192 -10.48 -9.24 -29.53
CA GLU A 192 -10.28 -7.83 -29.14
C GLU A 192 -9.99 -7.69 -27.64
N ALA A 193 -10.24 -8.74 -26.83
CA ALA A 193 -9.80 -8.77 -25.45
C ALA A 193 -8.28 -8.60 -25.29
N PHE A 194 -7.47 -8.96 -26.30
CA PHE A 194 -6.03 -8.71 -26.26
C PHE A 194 -5.68 -7.21 -26.26
N ASP A 195 -6.48 -6.37 -26.90
CA ASP A 195 -6.30 -4.92 -26.89
C ASP A 195 -6.60 -4.34 -25.49
N LEU A 196 -7.59 -4.91 -24.80
CA LEU A 196 -7.90 -4.56 -23.40
C LEU A 196 -6.74 -4.93 -22.48
N LEU A 197 -6.18 -6.14 -22.64
CA LEU A 197 -5.01 -6.59 -21.87
C LEU A 197 -3.79 -5.72 -22.16
N ASP A 198 -3.57 -5.30 -23.41
CA ASP A 198 -2.47 -4.40 -23.76
C ASP A 198 -2.60 -3.05 -23.08
N ARG A 199 -3.80 -2.47 -23.06
CA ARG A 199 -4.06 -1.22 -22.34
C ARG A 199 -3.80 -1.37 -20.84
N GLU A 200 -4.24 -2.48 -20.24
CA GLU A 200 -4.04 -2.75 -18.82
C GLU A 200 -2.56 -2.95 -18.46
N VAL A 201 -1.82 -3.68 -19.29
CA VAL A 201 -0.38 -3.88 -19.14
C VAL A 201 0.36 -2.55 -19.28
N ASN A 202 0.01 -1.75 -20.29
CA ASN A 202 0.62 -0.43 -20.48
C ASN A 202 0.32 0.47 -19.28
N GLU A 203 -0.93 0.53 -18.83
CA GLU A 203 -1.35 1.33 -17.68
C GLU A 203 -0.56 0.98 -16.40
N ARG A 204 -0.37 -0.32 -16.15
CA ARG A 204 0.20 -0.81 -14.88
C ARG A 204 1.69 -1.10 -14.92
N LEU A 205 2.32 -1.30 -16.07
CA LEU A 205 3.75 -1.65 -16.19
C LEU A 205 4.55 -0.64 -17.04
N SER A 206 4.07 0.61 -17.15
CA SER A 206 4.81 1.73 -17.79
C SER A 206 5.97 2.27 -16.93
N PHE A 207 6.89 1.40 -16.52
CA PHE A 207 8.13 1.77 -15.84
C PHE A 207 9.21 0.72 -16.10
N ASP A 208 10.45 0.97 -15.67
CA ASP A 208 11.50 -0.04 -15.76
C ASP A 208 11.38 -1.05 -14.60
N TRP A 209 10.75 -2.20 -14.88
CA TRP A 209 10.59 -3.30 -13.94
C TRP A 209 11.63 -4.42 -14.12
N ILE A 210 12.61 -4.23 -15.02
CA ILE A 210 13.69 -5.18 -15.32
C ILE A 210 15.04 -4.46 -15.19
N LEU A 211 15.71 -4.56 -14.05
CA LEU A 211 16.94 -3.81 -13.78
C LEU A 211 18.20 -4.58 -14.19
N PRO A 212 19.31 -3.91 -14.54
CA PRO A 212 20.53 -4.58 -15.02
C PRO A 212 21.22 -5.40 -13.92
N ASN A 213 21.10 -4.98 -12.66
CA ASN A 213 21.85 -5.52 -11.53
C ASN A 213 21.07 -6.65 -10.84
N LYS A 214 21.79 -7.73 -10.48
CA LYS A 214 21.20 -8.80 -9.66
C LYS A 214 20.93 -8.26 -8.25
N PRO A 215 19.72 -8.44 -7.69
CA PRO A 215 19.48 -8.13 -6.29
C PRO A 215 20.44 -8.87 -5.35
N SER A 216 21.02 -8.14 -4.42
CA SER A 216 21.87 -8.72 -3.36
C SER A 216 21.01 -9.48 -2.35
N ALA A 217 21.51 -10.62 -1.86
CA ALA A 217 20.91 -11.34 -0.74
C ALA A 217 21.31 -10.64 0.56
N LEU A 218 20.37 -9.92 1.17
CA LEU A 218 20.59 -9.05 2.33
C LEU A 218 19.62 -9.41 3.46
N THR A 219 20.01 -9.07 4.69
CA THR A 219 19.22 -9.33 5.90
C THR A 219 18.90 -8.02 6.60
N VAL A 220 17.62 -7.79 6.92
CA VAL A 220 17.16 -6.60 7.64
C VAL A 220 16.57 -7.01 8.98
N ALA A 221 17.01 -6.34 10.05
CA ALA A 221 16.36 -6.43 11.35
C ALA A 221 15.13 -5.50 11.39
N VAL A 222 13.97 -6.03 11.75
CA VAL A 222 12.72 -5.28 11.90
C VAL A 222 12.36 -5.20 13.38
N VAL A 223 12.37 -3.97 13.90
CA VAL A 223 12.05 -3.64 15.28
C VAL A 223 10.53 -3.46 15.43
N GLY A 224 9.93 -4.24 16.33
CA GLY A 224 8.47 -4.28 16.52
C GLY A 224 7.77 -5.07 15.41
N GLY A 225 7.46 -6.34 15.70
CA GLY A 225 6.80 -7.28 14.80
C GLY A 225 5.31 -6.99 14.54
N ARG A 226 4.73 -5.96 15.19
CA ARG A 226 3.30 -5.56 15.18
C ARG A 226 2.36 -6.69 15.65
N PRO A 227 1.13 -6.40 16.12
CA PRO A 227 0.28 -7.43 16.73
C PRO A 227 -0.32 -8.42 15.73
N LEU A 228 -0.71 -9.61 16.22
CA LEU A 228 -1.61 -10.53 15.53
C LEU A 228 -3.03 -9.99 15.70
N PHE A 229 -3.61 -9.45 14.64
CA PHE A 229 -4.92 -8.81 14.68
C PHE A 229 -6.05 -9.82 14.74
N ASP A 230 -5.92 -10.93 14.01
CA ASP A 230 -6.92 -11.99 13.98
C ASP A 230 -6.24 -13.36 13.97
N SER A 231 -6.34 -14.07 15.09
CA SER A 231 -5.80 -15.42 15.23
C SER A 231 -6.56 -16.49 14.46
N THR A 232 -7.80 -16.21 14.06
CA THR A 232 -8.70 -17.13 13.38
C THR A 232 -8.43 -17.16 11.89
N THR A 233 -8.36 -15.99 11.24
CA THR A 233 -7.96 -15.87 9.83
C THR A 233 -6.45 -15.91 9.65
N GLY A 234 -5.70 -15.64 10.72
CA GLY A 234 -4.25 -15.53 10.69
C GLY A 234 -3.76 -14.17 10.18
N GLY A 235 -4.62 -13.15 10.10
CA GLY A 235 -4.25 -11.78 9.73
C GLY A 235 -3.42 -11.09 10.83
N TYR A 236 -2.33 -10.42 10.44
CA TYR A 236 -1.38 -9.81 11.35
C TYR A 236 -0.90 -8.45 10.82
N GLY A 237 -0.58 -7.53 11.73
CA GLY A 237 -0.24 -6.15 11.38
C GLY A 237 1.11 -5.94 10.70
N SER A 238 1.83 -7.01 10.38
CA SER A 238 3.05 -6.98 9.55
C SER A 238 2.85 -7.68 8.20
N GLU A 239 1.62 -8.10 7.89
CA GLU A 239 1.24 -8.57 6.55
C GLU A 239 1.35 -7.39 5.57
N GLY A 240 1.89 -7.60 4.37
CA GLY A 240 2.32 -6.51 3.49
C GLY A 240 3.83 -6.26 3.58
N PRO A 241 4.38 -5.59 4.63
CA PRO A 241 5.82 -5.37 4.74
C PRO A 241 6.66 -6.65 4.68
N PHE A 242 6.18 -7.74 5.27
CA PHE A 242 6.91 -9.02 5.26
C PHE A 242 6.80 -9.73 3.91
N ASP A 243 5.65 -9.60 3.24
CA ASP A 243 5.49 -10.06 1.86
C ASP A 243 6.39 -9.27 0.91
N ALA A 244 6.51 -7.96 1.11
CA ALA A 244 7.42 -7.10 0.40
C ALA A 244 8.88 -7.52 0.60
N ALA A 245 9.32 -7.74 1.85
CA ALA A 245 10.68 -8.22 2.12
C ALA A 245 10.99 -9.54 1.39
N ARG A 246 10.08 -10.52 1.48
CA ARG A 246 10.20 -11.81 0.79
C ARG A 246 10.26 -11.64 -0.73
N ALA A 247 9.40 -10.79 -1.29
CA ALA A 247 9.35 -10.51 -2.72
C ALA A 247 10.59 -9.75 -3.24
N LEU A 248 11.20 -8.93 -2.38
CA LEU A 248 12.47 -8.26 -2.65
C LEU A 248 13.69 -9.19 -2.47
N GLY A 249 13.50 -10.39 -1.90
CA GLY A 249 14.59 -11.32 -1.58
C GLY A 249 15.40 -10.91 -0.34
N ILE A 250 14.79 -10.14 0.56
CA ILE A 250 15.38 -9.69 1.82
C ILE A 250 14.99 -10.66 2.94
N ALA A 251 15.97 -11.19 3.67
CA ALA A 251 15.73 -11.97 4.88
C ALA A 251 15.39 -11.04 6.05
N VAL A 252 14.44 -11.44 6.90
CA VAL A 252 13.97 -10.61 8.02
C VAL A 252 14.35 -11.25 9.35
N ILE A 253 14.96 -10.48 10.25
CA ILE A 253 15.11 -10.83 11.67
C ILE A 253 14.15 -9.94 12.45
N VAL A 254 13.30 -10.50 13.30
CA VAL A 254 12.35 -9.70 14.11
C VAL A 254 12.91 -9.47 15.50
N LEU A 255 12.89 -8.22 15.96
CA LEU A 255 13.21 -7.83 17.34
C LEU A 255 11.92 -7.37 18.02
N ASP A 256 11.45 -8.13 19.02
CA ASP A 256 10.24 -7.79 19.79
C ASP A 256 10.32 -8.37 21.20
N ARG A 257 9.34 -8.08 22.04
CA ARG A 257 9.23 -8.56 23.42
C ARG A 257 9.18 -10.09 23.51
N PRO A 258 9.73 -10.68 24.58
CA PRO A 258 9.51 -12.09 24.88
C PRO A 258 8.01 -12.44 24.89
N GLY A 259 7.64 -13.58 24.34
CA GLY A 259 6.25 -14.04 24.24
C GLY A 259 5.45 -13.42 23.10
N HIS A 260 6.06 -12.62 22.23
CA HIS A 260 5.41 -12.16 21.00
C HIS A 260 4.98 -13.37 20.14
N PHE A 261 3.85 -13.28 19.43
CA PHE A 261 3.34 -14.44 18.67
C PHE A 261 4.34 -14.93 17.61
N MET A 262 5.14 -14.00 17.08
CA MET A 262 6.22 -14.30 16.13
C MET A 262 7.43 -14.94 16.79
N GLU A 263 7.48 -15.23 18.08
CA GLU A 263 8.57 -16.03 18.65
C GLU A 263 8.35 -17.52 18.32
N GLY A 264 7.09 -17.96 18.26
CA GLY A 264 6.72 -19.37 18.12
C GLY A 264 7.08 -20.00 16.77
N PRO A 265 7.28 -21.34 16.73
CA PRO A 265 7.65 -22.08 15.51
C PRO A 265 6.56 -22.06 14.45
N LYS A 266 5.28 -21.92 14.84
CA LYS A 266 4.13 -21.79 13.93
C LYS A 266 4.32 -20.66 12.90
N TYR A 267 4.94 -19.56 13.33
CA TYR A 267 5.11 -18.36 12.51
C TYR A 267 6.51 -18.24 11.89
N SER A 268 7.36 -19.26 12.01
CA SER A 268 8.74 -19.25 11.50
C SER A 268 8.83 -18.95 10.01
N HIS A 269 7.84 -19.34 9.21
CA HIS A 269 7.76 -19.05 7.78
C HIS A 269 7.68 -17.55 7.43
N LEU A 270 7.38 -16.68 8.40
CA LEU A 270 7.32 -15.22 8.20
C LEU A 270 8.69 -14.54 8.32
N ARG A 271 9.71 -15.20 8.87
CA ARG A 271 10.99 -14.56 9.22
C ARG A 271 12.17 -15.54 9.08
N GLY A 272 13.38 -15.02 9.03
CA GLY A 272 14.60 -15.81 9.16
C GLY A 272 14.93 -16.14 10.62
N ASP A 273 14.79 -15.17 11.52
CA ASP A 273 15.08 -15.33 12.96
C ASP A 273 14.18 -14.42 13.82
N PHE A 274 14.07 -14.70 15.12
CA PHE A 274 13.43 -13.84 16.12
C PHE A 274 14.32 -13.70 17.34
N ILE A 275 14.54 -12.46 17.78
CA ILE A 275 15.34 -12.17 18.97
C ILE A 275 14.47 -11.42 19.96
N ALA A 276 14.28 -12.02 21.13
CA ALA A 276 13.53 -11.41 22.21
C ALA A 276 14.34 -10.25 22.82
N VAL A 277 13.74 -9.07 22.87
CA VAL A 277 14.34 -7.84 23.40
C VAL A 277 13.34 -7.20 24.36
N ASP A 278 13.83 -6.63 25.46
CA ASP A 278 12.99 -5.76 26.29
C ASP A 278 12.66 -4.47 25.51
N MET A 279 11.39 -4.33 25.11
CA MET A 279 10.90 -3.25 24.25
C MET A 279 10.45 -2.01 25.04
N ALA A 280 10.77 -1.90 26.34
CA ALA A 280 10.48 -0.69 27.11
C ALA A 280 10.99 0.56 26.37
N SER A 281 10.11 1.54 26.13
CA SER A 281 10.45 2.77 25.39
C SER A 281 11.15 3.78 26.31
N ASP A 282 12.42 3.48 26.60
CA ASP A 282 13.33 4.27 27.43
C ASP A 282 14.62 4.60 26.67
N ASP A 283 15.48 5.41 27.29
CA ASP A 283 16.75 5.87 26.68
C ASP A 283 17.75 4.74 26.44
N SER A 284 17.53 3.55 27.02
CA SER A 284 18.39 2.37 26.88
C SER A 284 17.93 1.37 25.80
N LEU A 285 16.75 1.59 25.19
CA LEU A 285 16.25 0.76 24.10
C LEU A 285 17.23 0.68 22.90
N PRO A 286 17.86 1.77 22.42
CA PRO A 286 18.83 1.67 21.32
C PRO A 286 19.96 0.68 21.61
N GLN A 287 20.53 0.70 22.82
CA GLN A 287 21.62 -0.17 23.24
C GLN A 287 21.16 -1.63 23.30
N ARG A 288 19.93 -1.89 23.77
CA ARG A 288 19.34 -3.23 23.77
C ARG A 288 19.15 -3.76 22.35
N LEU A 289 18.65 -2.93 21.43
CA LEU A 289 18.48 -3.30 20.02
C LEU A 289 19.84 -3.60 19.36
N THR A 290 20.84 -2.73 19.57
CA THR A 290 22.21 -2.93 19.06
C THR A 290 22.80 -4.24 19.58
N ALA A 291 22.77 -4.47 20.90
CA ALA A 291 23.33 -5.68 21.51
C ALA A 291 22.64 -6.97 21.00
N ALA A 292 21.33 -6.91 20.71
CA ALA A 292 20.58 -8.05 20.19
C ALA A 292 21.08 -8.53 18.83
N VAL A 293 21.60 -7.64 17.99
CA VAL A 293 22.00 -7.95 16.60
C VAL A 293 23.49 -7.83 16.32
N GLU A 294 24.30 -7.37 17.28
CA GLU A 294 25.75 -7.16 17.10
C GLU A 294 26.50 -8.43 16.64
N SER A 295 26.04 -9.61 17.08
CA SER A 295 26.61 -10.91 16.68
C SER A 295 26.02 -11.48 15.37
N ARG A 296 25.06 -10.79 14.76
CA ARG A 296 24.37 -11.21 13.53
C ARG A 296 24.92 -10.43 12.35
N LYS A 297 24.90 -11.06 11.18
CA LYS A 297 25.13 -10.35 9.92
C LYS A 297 23.82 -9.72 9.46
N ILE A 298 23.67 -8.42 9.69
CA ILE A 298 22.55 -7.62 9.17
C ILE A 298 23.09 -6.50 8.29
N ASP A 299 22.31 -6.14 7.28
CA ASP A 299 22.64 -5.11 6.29
C ASP A 299 21.77 -3.86 6.47
N GLY A 300 20.74 -3.93 7.32
CA GLY A 300 19.88 -2.81 7.71
C GLY A 300 19.08 -3.10 8.97
N ILE A 301 18.61 -2.06 9.64
CA ILE A 301 17.67 -2.14 10.77
C ILE A 301 16.57 -1.08 10.58
N ILE A 302 15.31 -1.50 10.66
CA ILE A 302 14.15 -0.63 10.43
C ILE A 302 13.05 -0.88 11.44
N THR A 303 12.07 0.02 11.45
CA THR A 303 10.78 -0.18 12.10
C THR A 303 9.68 0.36 11.19
N PHE A 304 8.49 -0.23 11.29
CA PHE A 304 7.26 0.34 10.72
C PHE A 304 6.40 1.01 11.81
N SER A 305 6.89 1.11 13.04
CA SER A 305 6.20 1.70 14.18
C SER A 305 6.82 3.05 14.56
N ASP A 306 5.95 4.05 14.74
CA ASP A 306 6.34 5.36 15.26
C ASP A 306 7.00 5.29 16.64
N GLU A 307 6.52 4.35 17.46
CA GLU A 307 6.99 4.13 18.82
C GLU A 307 8.51 3.88 18.88
N TYR A 308 9.03 3.15 17.90
CA TYR A 308 10.42 2.67 17.89
C TYR A 308 11.33 3.41 16.91
N VAL A 309 10.83 4.40 16.17
CA VAL A 309 11.58 5.04 15.06
C VAL A 309 12.89 5.70 15.52
N ILE A 310 12.85 6.49 16.59
CA ILE A 310 14.06 7.11 17.16
C ILE A 310 15.03 6.05 17.68
N ALA A 311 14.53 5.04 18.40
CA ALA A 311 15.38 4.02 18.98
C ALA A 311 16.07 3.16 17.91
N THR A 312 15.34 2.85 16.84
CA THR A 312 15.83 2.12 15.68
C THR A 312 16.89 2.93 14.94
N ALA A 313 16.66 4.23 14.71
CA ALA A 313 17.64 5.11 14.06
C ALA A 313 18.95 5.22 14.88
N LYS A 314 18.84 5.40 16.20
CA LYS A 314 20.02 5.38 17.10
C LYS A 314 20.75 4.04 17.05
N ALA A 315 20.02 2.92 17.04
CA ALA A 315 20.64 1.60 16.92
C ALA A 315 21.34 1.42 15.57
N ALA A 316 20.76 1.91 14.47
CA ALA A 316 21.39 1.91 13.15
C ALA A 316 22.71 2.68 13.15
N GLU A 317 22.73 3.89 13.72
CA GLU A 317 23.95 4.71 13.85
C GLU A 317 25.04 3.99 14.67
N MET A 318 24.67 3.41 15.82
CA MET A 318 25.58 2.63 16.66
C MET A 318 26.18 1.40 15.93
N LEU A 319 25.40 0.80 15.02
CA LEU A 319 25.81 -0.35 14.20
C LEU A 319 26.52 0.06 12.91
N ASN A 320 26.67 1.35 12.63
CA ASN A 320 27.14 1.88 11.34
C ASN A 320 26.31 1.40 10.13
N LEU A 321 25.00 1.26 10.31
CA LEU A 321 24.04 0.90 9.26
C LEU A 321 23.38 2.15 8.68
N GLU A 322 22.72 1.99 7.53
CA GLU A 322 22.03 3.10 6.86
C GLU A 322 20.85 3.61 7.69
N THR A 323 20.80 4.93 7.85
CA THR A 323 19.66 5.65 8.39
C THR A 323 19.73 7.11 7.97
N GLU A 324 18.58 7.78 7.90
CA GLU A 324 18.58 9.24 7.78
C GLU A 324 19.16 9.86 9.06
N PRO A 325 19.66 11.12 9.03
CA PRO A 325 20.30 11.72 10.20
C PRO A 325 19.43 11.57 11.45
N VAL A 326 19.97 10.97 12.50
CA VAL A 326 19.23 10.66 13.74
C VAL A 326 18.60 11.92 14.32
N GLU A 327 19.32 13.05 14.29
CA GLU A 327 18.80 14.35 14.73
C GLU A 327 17.63 14.87 13.89
N SER A 328 17.60 14.57 12.58
CA SER A 328 16.46 14.91 11.71
C SER A 328 15.22 14.09 12.09
N ILE A 329 15.40 12.79 12.34
CA ILE A 329 14.32 11.90 12.83
C ILE A 329 13.82 12.39 14.19
N ILE A 330 14.72 12.68 15.15
CA ILE A 330 14.33 13.24 16.45
C ILE A 330 13.54 14.54 16.24
N THR A 331 14.07 15.49 15.46
CA THR A 331 13.41 16.78 15.22
C THR A 331 12.01 16.61 14.63
N ALA A 332 11.82 15.70 13.67
CA ALA A 332 10.52 15.44 13.06
C ALA A 332 9.49 14.88 14.05
N HIS A 333 9.92 13.99 14.95
CA HIS A 333 9.03 13.37 15.94
C HIS A 333 8.83 14.18 17.23
N TYR A 334 9.47 15.35 17.35
CA TYR A 334 9.18 16.34 18.40
C TYR A 334 8.58 17.58 17.73
N LYS A 335 7.26 17.75 17.90
CA LYS A 335 6.47 18.79 17.21
C LYS A 335 7.02 20.19 17.49
N ASP A 336 7.43 20.48 18.72
CA ASP A 336 8.07 21.76 19.11
C ASP A 336 9.43 21.98 18.42
N ALA A 337 10.24 20.93 18.31
CA ALA A 337 11.52 20.99 17.60
C ALA A 337 11.31 21.23 16.10
N THR A 338 10.32 20.57 15.50
CA THR A 338 9.89 20.84 14.13
C THR A 338 9.47 22.30 13.95
N ARG A 339 8.65 22.87 14.84
CA ARG A 339 8.27 24.30 14.78
C ARG A 339 9.48 25.23 14.83
N LYS A 340 10.45 24.93 15.69
CA LYS A 340 11.68 25.73 15.82
C LYS A 340 12.51 25.72 14.54
N VAL A 341 12.65 24.58 13.87
CA VAL A 341 13.39 24.48 12.60
C VAL A 341 12.63 25.19 11.47
N LEU A 342 11.32 24.98 11.38
CA LEU A 342 10.53 25.56 10.29
C LEU A 342 10.37 27.07 10.44
N ASN A 343 10.23 27.58 11.66
CA ASN A 343 10.06 29.00 11.98
C ASN A 343 9.02 29.66 11.04
N THR A 344 7.84 29.04 10.97
CA THR A 344 6.78 29.42 10.03
C THR A 344 6.23 30.80 10.39
N PRO A 345 6.23 31.77 9.46
CA PRO A 345 5.64 33.09 9.68
C PRO A 345 4.16 32.98 10.10
N ASN A 346 3.71 33.90 10.94
CA ASN A 346 2.31 34.03 11.40
C ASN A 346 1.73 32.84 12.20
N MET A 347 2.51 31.76 12.42
CA MET A 347 2.14 30.68 13.33
C MET A 347 2.78 30.92 14.70
N GLN A 348 1.95 31.05 15.73
CA GLN A 348 2.41 31.09 17.11
C GLN A 348 2.74 29.66 17.54
N SER A 349 3.87 29.49 18.23
CA SER A 349 4.19 28.23 18.90
C SER A 349 4.83 28.54 20.25
N PHE A 350 4.42 27.82 21.29
CA PHE A 350 4.93 27.99 22.65
C PHE A 350 4.99 26.64 23.34
N ARG A 351 6.12 26.35 24.00
CA ARG A 351 6.34 25.10 24.73
C ARG A 351 6.19 25.31 26.23
N LEU A 352 5.49 24.40 26.88
CA LEU A 352 5.49 24.21 28.33
C LEU A 352 6.16 22.88 28.65
N GLU A 353 6.88 22.80 29.76
CA GLU A 353 7.41 21.55 30.29
C GLU A 353 6.34 20.77 31.06
N SER A 354 5.45 21.47 31.79
CA SER A 354 4.36 20.83 32.54
C SER A 354 3.25 21.83 32.91
N ALA A 355 2.18 21.32 33.55
CA ALA A 355 1.10 22.16 34.07
C ALA A 355 1.56 23.23 35.07
N THR A 356 2.64 23.01 35.82
CA THR A 356 3.14 23.98 36.82
C THR A 356 3.67 25.27 36.19
N ASP A 357 4.01 25.25 34.91
CA ASP A 357 4.46 26.45 34.18
C ASP A 357 3.35 27.50 34.08
N LEU A 358 2.08 27.10 34.20
CA LEU A 358 0.95 28.02 34.24
C LEU A 358 0.93 28.90 35.50
N ASP A 359 1.64 28.49 36.56
CA ASP A 359 1.74 29.23 37.82
C ASP A 359 2.94 30.20 37.82
N ASN A 360 3.79 30.16 36.78
CA ASN A 360 4.87 31.11 36.59
C ASN A 360 4.33 32.43 36.00
N GLU A 361 4.57 33.55 36.68
CA GLU A 361 4.02 34.86 36.31
C GLU A 361 4.51 35.35 34.93
N GLU A 362 5.76 35.06 34.54
CA GLU A 362 6.32 35.47 33.25
C GLU A 362 5.72 34.66 32.09
N ILE A 363 5.58 33.34 32.29
CA ILE A 363 4.93 32.44 31.33
C ILE A 363 3.45 32.82 31.19
N SER A 364 2.75 33.02 32.30
CA SER A 364 1.33 33.42 32.32
C SER A 364 1.09 34.70 31.52
N LYS A 365 1.92 35.75 31.72
CA LYS A 365 1.85 36.99 30.92
C LYS A 365 2.06 36.74 29.43
N THR A 366 2.97 35.83 29.07
CA THR A 366 3.19 35.47 27.66
C THR A 366 1.97 34.75 27.08
N LEU A 367 1.36 33.82 27.82
CA LEU A 367 0.17 33.08 27.41
C LEU A 367 -1.06 33.99 27.23
N GLU A 368 -1.17 35.09 27.97
CA GLU A 368 -2.21 36.12 27.78
C GLU A 368 -2.08 36.87 26.45
N THR A 369 -0.89 36.92 25.85
CA THR A 369 -0.65 37.59 24.55
C THR A 369 -1.00 36.72 23.34
N LEU A 370 -1.20 35.41 23.54
CA LEU A 370 -1.49 34.48 22.46
C LEU A 370 -2.87 34.72 21.86
N LYS A 371 -2.96 34.66 20.53
CA LYS A 371 -4.23 34.76 19.80
C LYS A 371 -4.89 33.39 19.68
N TYR A 372 -6.17 33.34 20.00
CA TYR A 372 -7.02 32.14 19.93
C TYR A 372 -7.79 32.09 18.59
N PRO A 373 -8.22 30.90 18.13
CA PRO A 373 -8.07 29.59 18.77
C PRO A 373 -6.66 29.01 18.70
N LEU A 374 -6.31 28.21 19.71
CA LEU A 374 -5.06 27.47 19.81
C LEU A 374 -5.33 25.95 19.77
N VAL A 375 -4.35 25.20 19.31
CA VAL A 375 -4.24 23.75 19.51
C VAL A 375 -3.22 23.49 20.61
N ILE A 376 -3.58 22.61 21.55
CA ILE A 376 -2.70 22.12 22.62
C ILE A 376 -2.46 20.64 22.35
N LYS A 377 -1.21 20.21 22.39
CA LYS A 377 -0.87 18.81 22.16
C LYS A 377 0.44 18.42 22.85
N PRO A 378 0.64 17.13 23.17
CA PRO A 378 1.96 16.64 23.57
C PRO A 378 3.01 16.96 22.50
N CYS A 379 4.22 17.34 22.93
CA CYS A 379 5.34 17.56 22.01
C CYS A 379 5.70 16.29 21.23
N ARG A 380 5.48 15.11 21.83
CA ARG A 380 5.66 13.79 21.23
C ARG A 380 4.49 12.89 21.60
N GLY A 381 3.95 12.19 20.61
CA GLY A 381 2.77 11.34 20.71
C GLY A 381 2.14 11.16 19.33
N GLY A 382 1.13 10.30 19.22
CA GLY A 382 0.43 10.02 17.96
C GLY A 382 -1.04 9.63 18.19
N ALA A 383 -1.74 9.31 17.09
CA ALA A 383 -3.18 9.02 17.06
C ALA A 383 -4.05 10.14 17.65
N SER A 384 -3.61 11.38 17.47
CA SER A 384 -4.26 12.59 18.01
C SER A 384 -4.58 12.57 19.49
N ARG A 385 -3.92 11.70 20.27
CA ARG A 385 -4.15 11.55 21.71
C ARG A 385 -3.72 12.80 22.45
N GLY A 386 -4.66 13.41 23.18
CA GLY A 386 -4.43 14.64 23.93
C GLY A 386 -4.40 15.91 23.07
N VAL A 387 -4.67 15.84 21.77
CA VAL A 387 -4.77 17.05 20.95
C VAL A 387 -6.10 17.73 21.26
N LYS A 388 -6.07 19.00 21.67
CA LYS A 388 -7.25 19.76 22.10
C LYS A 388 -7.28 21.13 21.45
N ARG A 389 -8.46 21.56 21.02
CA ARG A 389 -8.69 22.93 20.56
C ARG A 389 -9.18 23.79 21.72
N VAL A 390 -8.56 24.95 21.90
CA VAL A 390 -8.91 25.91 22.95
C VAL A 390 -9.29 27.24 22.32
N GLN A 391 -10.46 27.75 22.70
CA GLN A 391 -11.07 28.95 22.11
C GLN A 391 -10.69 30.24 22.87
N ASN A 392 -10.22 30.13 24.11
CA ASN A 392 -9.86 31.26 24.95
C ASN A 392 -8.97 30.86 26.13
N HIS A 393 -8.33 31.84 26.76
CA HIS A 393 -7.40 31.65 27.87
C HIS A 393 -8.00 30.91 29.08
N HIS A 394 -9.29 31.10 29.38
CA HIS A 394 -9.94 30.45 30.53
C HIS A 394 -9.90 28.92 30.44
N ARG A 395 -9.98 28.36 29.23
CA ARG A 395 -10.00 26.90 29.01
C ARG A 395 -8.60 26.28 28.89
N LEU A 396 -7.54 27.10 28.89
CA LEU A 396 -6.16 26.66 28.70
C LEU A 396 -5.71 25.73 29.85
N ARG A 397 -5.90 26.16 31.10
CA ARG A 397 -5.51 25.39 32.28
C ARG A 397 -6.22 24.04 32.34
N GLU A 398 -7.53 24.04 32.10
CA GLU A 398 -8.35 22.81 32.10
C GLU A 398 -7.83 21.78 31.09
N ALA A 399 -7.47 22.21 29.88
CA ALA A 399 -6.93 21.32 28.85
C ALA A 399 -5.55 20.76 29.21
N ILE A 400 -4.68 21.56 29.83
CA ILE A 400 -3.35 21.14 30.27
C ILE A 400 -3.42 20.20 31.48
N ASP A 401 -4.28 20.49 32.44
CA ASP A 401 -4.49 19.62 33.60
C ASP A 401 -5.02 18.24 33.18
N GLN A 402 -5.87 18.18 32.14
CA GLN A 402 -6.30 16.90 31.55
C GLN A 402 -5.13 16.13 30.93
N LEU A 403 -4.24 16.80 30.19
CA LEU A 403 -3.04 16.15 29.64
C LEU A 403 -2.13 15.57 30.72
N GLU A 404 -1.97 16.29 31.83
CA GLU A 404 -1.17 15.85 32.97
C GLU A 404 -1.79 14.61 33.64
N GLN A 405 -3.11 14.65 33.87
CA GLN A 405 -3.87 13.51 34.42
C GLN A 405 -3.78 12.26 33.54
N ASP A 406 -3.76 12.46 32.22
CA ASP A 406 -3.65 11.40 31.21
C ASP A 406 -2.19 10.88 31.04
N GLY A 407 -1.22 11.50 31.72
CA GLY A 407 0.20 11.14 31.63
C GLY A 407 0.85 11.48 30.28
N LEU A 408 0.31 12.47 29.56
CA LEU A 408 0.71 12.84 28.20
C LEU A 408 1.70 14.01 28.15
N THR A 409 2.18 14.49 29.31
CA THR A 409 3.07 15.67 29.42
C THR A 409 4.55 15.31 29.56
N LYS A 410 4.90 14.02 29.61
CA LYS A 410 6.29 13.51 29.78
C LYS A 410 7.32 14.20 28.88
N TYR A 411 6.94 14.53 27.65
CA TYR A 411 7.83 15.11 26.64
C TYR A 411 7.63 16.62 26.44
N GLY A 412 6.84 17.27 27.29
CA GLY A 412 6.41 18.65 27.14
C GLY A 412 5.08 18.79 26.39
N ILE A 413 4.54 20.01 26.41
CA ILE A 413 3.27 20.41 25.81
C ILE A 413 3.54 21.54 24.82
N LEU A 414 2.99 21.42 23.61
CA LEU A 414 3.02 22.44 22.57
C LEU A 414 1.67 23.13 22.48
N LEU A 415 1.69 24.47 22.54
CA LEU A 415 0.59 25.33 22.17
C LEU A 415 0.91 25.94 20.81
N GLU A 416 -0.03 25.90 19.86
CA GLU A 416 0.15 26.52 18.55
C GLU A 416 -1.14 27.10 17.98
N THR A 417 -1.01 28.01 17.00
CA THR A 417 -2.17 28.55 16.28
C THR A 417 -2.98 27.41 15.64
N TYR A 418 -4.30 27.37 15.87
CA TYR A 418 -5.18 26.50 15.09
C TYR A 418 -5.29 27.00 13.65
N ILE A 419 -4.93 26.15 12.69
CA ILE A 419 -5.04 26.46 11.27
C ILE A 419 -6.36 25.89 10.74
N SER A 420 -7.19 26.74 10.16
CA SER A 420 -8.42 26.33 9.47
C SER A 420 -8.12 25.99 8.01
N GLY A 421 -8.96 25.15 7.42
CA GLY A 421 -8.87 24.73 6.02
C GLY A 421 -8.88 23.20 5.93
N PRO A 422 -8.90 22.63 4.71
CA PRO A 422 -8.82 21.19 4.53
C PRO A 422 -7.55 20.61 5.15
N GLU A 423 -7.71 19.53 5.90
CA GLU A 423 -6.62 18.68 6.36
C GLU A 423 -6.29 17.64 5.28
N ILE A 424 -5.00 17.36 5.14
CA ILE A 424 -4.51 16.39 4.17
C ILE A 424 -3.41 15.55 4.77
N ASP A 425 -3.37 14.31 4.28
CA ASP A 425 -2.28 13.38 4.43
C ASP A 425 -1.48 13.32 3.13
N ALA A 426 -0.17 13.41 3.23
CA ALA A 426 0.73 13.24 2.10
C ALA A 426 1.75 12.15 2.39
N ASN A 427 1.75 11.11 1.54
CA ASN A 427 2.77 10.07 1.57
C ASN A 427 3.84 10.38 0.52
N ILE A 428 5.06 10.61 0.97
CA ILE A 428 6.18 11.13 0.17
C ILE A 428 7.35 10.15 0.19
N ALA A 429 7.92 9.87 -0.98
CA ALA A 429 9.18 9.14 -1.11
C ALA A 429 10.28 10.04 -1.68
N LEU A 430 11.42 10.11 -0.98
CA LEU A 430 12.60 10.85 -1.40
C LEU A 430 13.76 9.92 -1.70
N TRP A 431 14.58 10.31 -2.67
CA TRP A 431 15.89 9.69 -2.91
C TRP A 431 16.89 10.75 -3.34
N ASP A 432 18.05 10.83 -2.69
CA ASP A 432 19.08 11.86 -2.90
C ASP A 432 18.52 13.30 -2.83
N GLY A 433 17.47 13.52 -2.04
CA GLY A 433 16.77 14.80 -1.89
C GLY A 433 15.78 15.11 -3.03
N GLU A 434 15.67 14.25 -4.04
CA GLU A 434 14.69 14.40 -5.12
C GLU A 434 13.35 13.76 -4.73
N LEU A 435 12.25 14.41 -5.12
CA LEU A 435 10.88 13.93 -4.91
C LEU A 435 10.57 12.80 -5.91
N MET A 436 10.60 11.54 -5.45
CA MET A 436 10.36 10.37 -6.31
C MET A 436 8.88 10.05 -6.49
N PHE A 437 8.11 10.20 -5.42
CA PHE A 437 6.67 9.93 -5.39
C PHE A 437 6.01 10.81 -4.32
N ALA A 438 4.79 11.27 -4.61
CA ALA A 438 3.93 11.93 -3.64
C ALA A 438 2.46 11.76 -4.03
N GLU A 439 1.66 11.26 -3.10
CA GLU A 439 0.21 11.28 -3.17
C GLU A 439 -0.37 12.14 -2.03
N ILE A 440 -1.59 12.60 -2.23
CA ILE A 440 -2.31 13.44 -1.27
C ILE A 440 -3.70 12.83 -1.09
N THR A 441 -4.07 12.67 0.16
CA THR A 441 -5.34 12.13 0.63
C THR A 441 -6.08 13.19 1.42
N ASP A 442 -7.39 13.29 1.22
CA ASP A 442 -8.25 14.18 1.98
C ASP A 442 -8.54 13.56 3.35
N ASP A 443 -8.15 14.22 4.43
CA ASP A 443 -8.55 13.84 5.79
C ASP A 443 -9.77 14.65 6.23
N PHE A 444 -10.86 13.92 6.52
CA PHE A 444 -12.18 14.51 6.69
C PHE A 444 -12.34 15.19 8.06
N PRO A 445 -13.14 16.26 8.12
CA PRO A 445 -13.34 17.01 9.35
C PRO A 445 -13.75 16.14 10.54
N CYS A 446 -13.13 16.41 11.67
CA CYS A 446 -13.42 15.77 12.95
C CYS A 446 -14.30 16.67 13.83
N THR A 447 -14.67 16.22 15.03
CA THR A 447 -15.51 17.04 15.91
C THR A 447 -14.79 18.30 16.42
N ALA A 448 -13.45 18.28 16.51
CA ALA A 448 -12.68 19.45 16.93
C ALA A 448 -12.57 20.55 15.86
N ASP A 449 -12.93 20.26 14.60
CA ASP A 449 -12.99 21.25 13.52
C ASP A 449 -14.19 22.17 13.60
N ALA A 450 -15.26 21.73 14.27
CA ALA A 450 -16.49 22.49 14.42
C ALA A 450 -16.22 23.88 15.02
N SER A 451 -16.98 24.88 14.55
CA SER A 451 -16.79 26.26 15.00
C SER A 451 -17.06 26.44 16.50
N ASP A 452 -17.94 25.61 17.06
CA ASP A 452 -18.37 25.53 18.44
C ASP A 452 -17.68 24.42 19.24
N ALA A 453 -16.59 23.83 18.69
CA ALA A 453 -15.83 22.78 19.35
C ALA A 453 -15.32 23.21 20.74
N THR A 454 -15.40 22.24 21.66
CA THR A 454 -14.97 22.31 23.05
C THR A 454 -13.71 21.47 23.26
N ILE A 455 -13.11 21.53 24.46
CA ILE A 455 -11.93 20.71 24.80
C ILE A 455 -12.23 19.21 24.93
N ALA A 456 -13.51 18.82 24.90
CA ALA A 456 -13.97 17.44 24.90
C ALA A 456 -14.04 16.84 23.48
N ASP A 457 -14.02 17.68 22.45
CA ASP A 457 -14.03 17.26 21.05
C ASP A 457 -12.64 16.78 20.61
N SER A 458 -12.61 15.83 19.68
CA SER A 458 -11.41 15.07 19.32
C SER A 458 -10.94 15.40 17.91
N PHE A 459 -9.63 15.49 17.74
CA PHE A 459 -8.95 15.44 16.43
C PHE A 459 -8.76 13.99 15.95
N GLY A 460 -9.71 13.12 16.28
CA GLY A 460 -9.63 11.71 15.90
C GLY A 460 -10.07 11.55 14.44
N GLU A 461 -9.30 10.77 13.69
CA GLU A 461 -9.61 10.40 12.31
C GLU A 461 -11.04 9.90 12.13
N THR A 462 -11.66 10.28 11.00
CA THR A 462 -12.99 9.80 10.63
C THR A 462 -12.90 8.88 9.40
N VAL A 463 -12.76 9.47 8.22
CA VAL A 463 -12.52 8.79 6.95
C VAL A 463 -11.50 9.56 6.15
N MET A 464 -10.52 8.84 5.62
CA MET A 464 -9.57 9.42 4.68
C MET A 464 -9.94 8.98 3.27
N VAL A 465 -10.00 9.92 2.31
CA VAL A 465 -10.38 9.60 0.93
C VAL A 465 -9.33 10.08 -0.07
N SER A 466 -8.82 9.12 -0.86
CA SER A 466 -7.78 9.31 -1.87
C SER A 466 -8.34 9.03 -3.27
N PRO A 467 -7.84 9.70 -4.33
CA PRO A 467 -6.98 10.89 -4.28
C PRO A 467 -7.72 12.11 -3.73
N THR A 468 -6.96 13.16 -3.40
CA THR A 468 -7.51 14.46 -2.99
C THR A 468 -8.36 15.14 -4.07
N LEU A 469 -9.39 15.88 -3.65
CA LEU A 469 -10.12 16.83 -4.49
C LEU A 469 -9.51 18.23 -4.55
N LEU A 470 -8.40 18.51 -3.84
CA LEU A 470 -7.69 19.79 -3.96
C LEU A 470 -7.40 20.12 -5.43
N CYS A 471 -7.47 21.41 -5.79
CA CYS A 471 -7.21 21.80 -7.18
C CYS A 471 -5.74 21.54 -7.56
N GLN A 472 -5.44 21.42 -8.86
CA GLN A 472 -4.06 21.12 -9.31
C GLN A 472 -3.02 22.16 -8.85
N LYS A 473 -3.41 23.43 -8.67
CA LYS A 473 -2.52 24.49 -8.15
C LYS A 473 -2.13 24.16 -6.70
N GLU A 474 -3.10 23.83 -5.87
CA GLU A 474 -2.90 23.50 -4.45
C GLU A 474 -2.18 22.17 -4.27
N GLN A 475 -2.47 21.14 -5.08
CA GLN A 475 -1.71 19.89 -5.04
C GLN A 475 -0.21 20.12 -5.31
N LYS A 476 0.14 20.97 -6.29
CA LYS A 476 1.53 21.36 -6.57
C LYS A 476 2.15 22.16 -5.42
N LEU A 477 1.36 23.05 -4.82
CA LEU A 477 1.78 23.82 -3.64
C LEU A 477 2.07 22.90 -2.45
N VAL A 478 1.19 21.96 -2.14
CA VAL A 478 1.37 20.96 -1.07
C VAL A 478 2.62 20.13 -1.34
N LYS A 479 2.73 19.51 -2.52
CA LYS A 479 3.91 18.69 -2.88
C LYS A 479 5.21 19.48 -2.75
N SER A 480 5.27 20.70 -3.27
CA SER A 480 6.48 21.53 -3.18
C SER A 480 6.79 22.00 -1.76
N SER A 481 5.80 22.47 -1.00
CA SER A 481 5.96 22.93 0.38
C SER A 481 6.44 21.82 1.31
N LEU A 482 5.81 20.65 1.23
CA LEU A 482 6.16 19.49 2.06
C LEU A 482 7.52 18.92 1.65
N HIS A 483 7.87 18.89 0.36
CA HIS A 483 9.21 18.52 -0.09
C HIS A 483 10.28 19.45 0.49
N GLN A 484 10.09 20.78 0.40
CA GLN A 484 11.04 21.74 0.98
C GLN A 484 11.12 21.62 2.51
N THR A 485 10.00 21.33 3.17
CA THR A 485 9.94 21.06 4.61
C THR A 485 10.82 19.87 4.99
N LEU A 486 10.67 18.73 4.31
CA LEU A 486 11.51 17.55 4.53
C LEU A 486 13.00 17.85 4.29
N LEU A 487 13.33 18.59 3.23
CA LEU A 487 14.71 18.99 2.97
C LEU A 487 15.29 19.89 4.06
N LYS A 488 14.48 20.81 4.59
CA LYS A 488 14.84 21.74 5.68
C LYS A 488 15.04 21.02 7.01
N LEU A 489 14.28 19.96 7.26
CA LEU A 489 14.47 19.06 8.41
C LEU A 489 15.72 18.19 8.27
N GLY A 490 16.30 18.10 7.06
CA GLY A 490 17.55 17.39 6.79
C GLY A 490 17.39 16.06 6.05
N PHE A 491 16.15 15.66 5.73
CA PHE A 491 15.89 14.41 5.03
C PHE A 491 16.29 14.46 3.55
N ARG A 492 16.80 13.34 3.04
CA ARG A 492 17.21 13.13 1.65
C ARG A 492 16.70 11.81 1.09
N ASN A 493 16.55 10.78 1.92
CA ASN A 493 16.08 9.46 1.47
C ASN A 493 15.00 8.91 2.39
N GLY A 494 14.10 8.12 1.83
CA GLY A 494 13.12 7.35 2.61
C GLY A 494 11.69 7.69 2.29
N VAL A 495 10.79 7.16 3.13
CA VAL A 495 9.36 7.33 3.01
C VAL A 495 8.86 8.09 4.23
N PHE A 496 8.00 9.08 3.97
CA PHE A 496 7.49 9.99 4.98
C PHE A 496 5.97 10.04 4.85
N HIS A 497 5.30 9.94 5.99
CA HIS A 497 3.89 10.26 6.11
C HIS A 497 3.80 11.65 6.77
N VAL A 498 3.10 12.58 6.12
CA VAL A 498 3.14 13.99 6.45
C VAL A 498 1.73 14.54 6.48
N GLU A 499 1.33 15.13 7.61
CA GLU A 499 0.02 15.74 7.80
C GLU A 499 0.14 17.26 7.66
N ALA A 500 -0.82 17.90 7.00
CA ALA A 500 -0.84 19.35 6.84
C ALA A 500 -2.25 19.90 6.67
N ARG A 501 -2.40 21.21 6.85
CA ARG A 501 -3.61 21.95 6.49
C ARG A 501 -3.33 22.99 5.42
N VAL A 502 -4.31 23.18 4.53
CA VAL A 502 -4.27 24.21 3.48
C VAL A 502 -5.15 25.38 3.92
N GLN A 503 -4.54 26.40 4.51
CA GLN A 503 -5.23 27.64 4.86
C GLN A 503 -5.54 28.43 3.59
N ASN A 504 -6.67 29.16 3.58
CA ASN A 504 -7.11 29.98 2.45
C ASN A 504 -7.29 29.17 1.15
N SER A 505 -7.54 27.87 1.29
CA SER A 505 -7.83 26.96 0.19
C SER A 505 -9.02 27.44 -0.64
N SER A 506 -8.98 27.23 -1.95
CA SER A 506 -10.16 27.36 -2.82
C SER A 506 -11.17 26.23 -2.61
N MET A 507 -10.82 25.23 -1.80
CA MET A 507 -11.64 24.08 -1.49
C MET A 507 -12.00 24.07 0.00
N GLN A 508 -13.24 23.67 0.32
CA GLN A 508 -13.72 23.50 1.69
C GLN A 508 -14.68 22.31 1.76
N TYR A 509 -14.79 21.70 2.94
CA TYR A 509 -15.77 20.64 3.17
C TYR A 509 -17.18 21.24 3.26
N GLN A 510 -18.11 20.66 2.49
CA GLN A 510 -19.50 21.12 2.40
C GLN A 510 -20.44 19.91 2.38
N GLU A 511 -21.67 20.11 2.85
CA GLU A 511 -22.74 19.14 2.65
C GLU A 511 -23.28 19.25 1.21
N ILE A 512 -23.10 18.18 0.43
CA ILE A 512 -23.52 18.06 -0.95
C ILE A 512 -24.47 16.86 -1.03
N ASP A 513 -25.76 17.14 -1.22
CA ASP A 513 -26.81 16.13 -1.32
C ASP A 513 -26.79 15.09 -0.17
N GLY A 514 -26.59 15.56 1.07
CA GLY A 514 -26.58 14.72 2.27
C GLY A 514 -25.27 13.98 2.54
N LEU A 515 -24.19 14.32 1.85
CA LEU A 515 -22.83 13.82 2.11
C LEU A 515 -21.90 14.99 2.33
N VAL A 516 -21.00 14.89 3.30
CA VAL A 516 -19.88 15.83 3.40
C VAL A 516 -18.82 15.43 2.38
N ASP A 517 -18.34 16.37 1.57
CA ASP A 517 -17.16 16.18 0.72
C ASP A 517 -16.48 17.53 0.46
N LEU A 518 -15.27 17.47 -0.07
CA LEU A 518 -14.49 18.65 -0.42
C LEU A 518 -15.01 19.26 -1.74
N ALA A 519 -15.35 20.54 -1.73
CA ALA A 519 -15.87 21.27 -2.89
C ALA A 519 -15.31 22.68 -2.98
N ASP A 520 -15.36 23.25 -4.20
CA ASP A 520 -14.97 24.64 -4.44
C ASP A 520 -15.78 25.59 -3.53
N THR A 521 -15.11 26.57 -2.95
CA THR A 521 -15.74 27.54 -2.06
C THR A 521 -16.71 28.48 -2.79
N ASP A 522 -16.63 28.59 -4.12
CA ASP A 522 -17.27 29.62 -4.96
C ASP A 522 -16.97 31.06 -4.53
N ILE A 523 -16.13 31.24 -3.50
CA ILE A 523 -15.79 32.48 -2.83
C ILE A 523 -14.28 32.62 -2.92
N LEU A 524 -13.83 33.64 -3.66
CA LEU A 524 -12.43 33.98 -3.75
C LEU A 524 -11.90 34.36 -2.36
N SER A 525 -10.96 33.57 -1.84
CA SER A 525 -10.21 33.93 -0.65
C SER A 525 -9.45 35.24 -0.91
N PRO A 526 -9.40 36.17 0.05
CA PRO A 526 -8.64 37.42 -0.08
C PRO A 526 -7.12 37.21 -0.07
N SER A 527 -6.65 35.98 0.16
CA SER A 527 -5.23 35.61 0.25
C SER A 527 -4.98 34.29 -0.49
N ASP A 528 -3.76 34.13 -1.00
CA ASP A 528 -3.34 32.87 -1.63
C ASP A 528 -3.36 31.71 -0.63
N PRO A 529 -3.59 30.47 -1.10
CA PRO A 529 -3.52 29.29 -0.25
C PRO A 529 -2.12 29.10 0.31
N GLU A 530 -2.05 28.67 1.56
CA GLU A 530 -0.81 28.42 2.30
C GLU A 530 -0.85 27.06 2.99
N VAL A 531 0.27 26.34 2.98
CA VAL A 531 0.38 24.98 3.53
C VAL A 531 1.07 25.03 4.88
N TYR A 532 0.37 24.57 5.91
CA TYR A 532 0.85 24.52 7.29
C TYR A 532 1.04 23.06 7.71
N LEU A 533 2.29 22.69 7.98
CA LEU A 533 2.62 21.35 8.45
C LEU A 533 1.99 21.07 9.83
N ILE A 534 1.31 19.95 10.01
CA ILE A 534 0.88 19.45 11.32
C ILE A 534 1.99 18.60 11.93
N GLU A 535 2.41 17.54 11.25
CA GLU A 535 3.47 16.63 11.70
C GLU A 535 4.17 15.90 10.55
N VAL A 536 5.37 15.36 10.85
CA VAL A 536 6.14 14.50 9.95
C VAL A 536 6.46 13.21 10.67
N ASN A 537 6.01 12.10 10.10
CA ASN A 537 6.35 10.76 10.53
C ASN A 537 7.39 10.17 9.55
N ALA A 538 8.62 9.92 10.03
CA ALA A 538 9.73 9.44 9.20
C ALA A 538 9.66 7.92 8.96
N ARG A 539 8.53 7.47 8.39
CA ARG A 539 8.19 6.08 8.06
C ARG A 539 7.03 6.05 7.05
N PRO A 540 6.72 4.89 6.46
CA PRO A 540 5.44 4.66 5.79
C PRO A 540 4.24 4.93 6.73
N PRO A 541 3.06 5.24 6.17
CA PRO A 541 1.84 5.46 6.95
C PRO A 541 1.33 4.18 7.64
N GLY A 542 0.17 4.25 8.29
CA GLY A 542 -0.58 3.07 8.72
C GLY A 542 -0.77 2.06 7.58
N LEU A 543 -0.98 0.77 7.91
CA LEU A 543 -1.07 -0.27 6.88
C LEU A 543 -2.28 -0.08 5.96
N ASP A 544 -3.40 0.35 6.52
CA ASP A 544 -4.59 0.76 5.80
C ASP A 544 -4.27 1.78 4.70
N CYS A 545 -3.59 2.87 5.05
CA CYS A 545 -3.12 3.87 4.10
C CYS A 545 -2.07 3.31 3.13
N ALA A 546 -1.12 2.51 3.60
CA ALA A 546 -0.09 1.92 2.74
C ALA A 546 -0.69 0.98 1.68
N PHE A 547 -1.70 0.18 2.04
CA PHE A 547 -2.44 -0.65 1.10
C PHE A 547 -3.31 0.18 0.15
N SER A 548 -3.92 1.27 0.62
CA SER A 548 -4.62 2.22 -0.23
C SER A 548 -3.67 2.76 -1.31
N THR A 549 -2.49 3.27 -0.93
CA THR A 549 -1.46 3.75 -1.87
C THR A 549 -1.03 2.63 -2.83
N LEU A 550 -0.76 1.43 -2.32
CA LEU A 550 -0.34 0.30 -3.14
C LEU A 550 -1.38 -0.05 -4.22
N HIS A 551 -2.66 -0.17 -3.85
CA HIS A 551 -3.71 -0.57 -4.79
C HIS A 551 -4.13 0.56 -5.71
N ALA A 552 -4.14 1.81 -5.23
CA ALA A 552 -4.57 2.96 -6.01
C ALA A 552 -3.49 3.41 -7.02
N TYR A 553 -2.21 3.37 -6.62
CA TYR A 553 -1.09 3.92 -7.38
C TYR A 553 -0.09 2.86 -7.86
N GLY A 554 -0.11 1.64 -7.32
CA GLY A 554 0.86 0.60 -7.62
C GLY A 554 2.22 0.78 -6.92
N VAL A 555 2.30 1.66 -5.91
CA VAL A 555 3.53 2.00 -5.18
C VAL A 555 3.49 1.40 -3.77
N ASP A 556 4.41 0.49 -3.48
CA ASP A 556 4.52 -0.17 -2.17
C ASP A 556 5.46 0.62 -1.24
N LEU A 557 4.88 1.48 -0.40
CA LEU A 557 5.62 2.31 0.55
C LEU A 557 6.45 1.50 1.56
N CYS A 558 6.00 0.30 1.93
CA CYS A 558 6.73 -0.55 2.87
C CYS A 558 7.95 -1.20 2.20
N ALA A 559 7.82 -1.59 0.94
CA ALA A 559 8.94 -2.06 0.13
C ALA A 559 10.00 -0.97 -0.08
N LEU A 560 9.57 0.28 -0.30
CA LEU A 560 10.48 1.42 -0.45
C LEU A 560 11.29 1.67 0.84
N GLN A 561 10.66 1.58 2.01
CA GLN A 561 11.36 1.70 3.29
C GLN A 561 12.41 0.61 3.48
N LEU A 562 12.10 -0.64 3.10
CA LEU A 562 13.05 -1.75 3.11
C LEU A 562 14.26 -1.46 2.21
N LEU A 563 14.01 -1.03 0.96
CA LEU A 563 15.07 -0.73 -0.02
C LEU A 563 15.96 0.45 0.42
N GLN A 564 15.38 1.46 1.07
CA GLN A 564 16.15 2.58 1.63
C GLN A 564 17.13 2.10 2.71
N SER A 565 16.71 1.22 3.60
CA SER A 565 17.55 0.73 4.71
C SER A 565 18.78 -0.08 4.28
N ILE A 566 18.82 -0.51 3.03
CA ILE A 566 19.93 -1.27 2.42
C ILE A 566 20.57 -0.54 1.23
N ARG A 567 20.26 0.75 1.05
CA ARG A 567 20.77 1.62 -0.03
C ARG A 567 20.54 1.10 -1.45
N ASP A 568 19.41 0.45 -1.71
CA ASP A 568 19.07 -0.05 -3.04
C ASP A 568 18.29 1.00 -3.85
N GLY A 569 19.02 2.00 -4.34
CA GLY A 569 18.44 3.15 -5.05
C GLY A 569 17.84 2.82 -6.41
N ASP A 570 18.41 1.84 -7.13
CA ASP A 570 17.92 1.43 -8.45
C ASP A 570 16.50 0.86 -8.32
N ARG A 571 16.29 -0.09 -7.40
CA ARG A 571 14.95 -0.65 -7.14
C ARG A 571 14.02 0.38 -6.51
N PHE A 572 14.52 1.22 -5.61
CA PHE A 572 13.71 2.29 -4.99
C PHE A 572 13.12 3.21 -6.07
N LYS A 573 13.96 3.77 -6.94
CA LYS A 573 13.54 4.70 -8.01
C LYS A 573 12.58 4.04 -9.01
N ALA A 574 12.82 2.78 -9.36
CA ALA A 574 11.94 2.01 -10.23
C ALA A 574 10.56 1.80 -9.61
N MET A 575 10.50 1.43 -8.32
CA MET A 575 9.26 1.12 -7.62
C MET A 575 8.45 2.35 -7.18
N CYS A 576 9.04 3.55 -7.20
CA CYS A 576 8.32 4.81 -7.00
C CYS A 576 7.42 5.20 -8.17
N LYS A 577 7.45 4.50 -9.31
CA LYS A 577 6.65 4.84 -10.49
C LYS A 577 5.19 4.42 -10.29
N PRO A 578 4.22 5.37 -10.27
CA PRO A 578 2.82 5.01 -10.15
C PRO A 578 2.29 4.37 -11.43
N PHE A 579 0.99 4.09 -11.48
CA PHE A 579 0.29 3.80 -12.73
C PHE A 579 0.32 5.01 -13.67
N LEU A 580 0.09 4.78 -14.97
CA LEU A 580 0.17 5.83 -15.99
C LEU A 580 -0.88 6.93 -15.78
N SER A 581 -2.07 6.58 -15.28
CA SER A 581 -3.12 7.50 -14.85
C SER A 581 -2.86 8.16 -13.50
N GLU A 582 -1.68 7.94 -12.92
CA GLU A 582 -1.27 8.22 -11.53
C GLU A 582 -2.06 7.41 -10.49
N THR A 583 -3.39 7.44 -10.54
CA THR A 583 -4.29 6.65 -9.69
C THR A 583 -5.40 6.00 -10.51
N GLN A 584 -5.83 4.81 -10.09
CA GLN A 584 -6.87 4.03 -10.76
C GLN A 584 -8.19 3.92 -9.97
N TYR A 585 -8.20 4.37 -8.73
CA TYR A 585 -9.32 4.16 -7.81
C TYR A 585 -9.52 5.36 -6.89
N TRP A 586 -10.78 5.69 -6.65
CA TRP A 586 -11.18 6.35 -5.42
C TRP A 586 -11.14 5.33 -4.30
N SER A 587 -10.49 5.69 -3.20
CA SER A 587 -10.30 4.83 -2.02
C SER A 587 -10.77 5.56 -0.78
N ALA A 588 -11.53 4.90 0.07
CA ALA A 588 -11.89 5.38 1.39
C ALA A 588 -11.33 4.41 2.45
N ASN A 589 -10.50 4.95 3.35
CA ASN A 589 -10.07 4.25 4.56
C ASN A 589 -11.12 4.51 5.63
N CYS A 590 -12.02 3.54 5.80
CA CYS A 590 -13.14 3.62 6.73
C CYS A 590 -12.70 3.10 8.09
N LEU A 591 -12.30 3.98 9.00
CA LEU A 591 -11.94 3.60 10.36
C LEU A 591 -13.21 3.38 11.20
N ILE A 592 -13.25 2.28 11.94
CA ILE A 592 -14.40 1.90 12.76
C ILE A 592 -14.08 2.24 14.22
N PRO A 593 -14.64 3.33 14.77
CA PRO A 593 -14.36 3.73 16.15
C PRO A 593 -14.99 2.76 17.13
N ILE A 594 -14.36 2.58 18.30
CA ILE A 594 -15.01 1.97 19.46
C ILE A 594 -16.04 2.99 19.97
N HIS A 595 -17.33 2.70 19.80
CA HIS A 595 -18.40 3.68 20.02
C HIS A 595 -18.97 3.71 21.44
N ARG A 596 -18.71 2.68 22.26
CA ARG A 596 -19.17 2.60 23.66
C ARG A 596 -18.20 1.81 24.53
N HIS A 597 -18.34 1.94 25.84
CA HIS A 597 -17.57 1.13 26.80
C HIS A 597 -17.97 -0.35 26.73
N ASN A 598 -16.99 -1.22 26.98
CA ASN A 598 -17.15 -2.67 27.08
C ASN A 598 -17.76 -3.32 25.83
N VAL A 599 -17.30 -2.94 24.64
CA VAL A 599 -17.63 -3.61 23.38
C VAL A 599 -16.88 -4.93 23.30
N LEU A 600 -17.59 -6.04 23.08
CA LEU A 600 -16.97 -7.33 22.79
C LEU A 600 -16.60 -7.38 21.31
N VAL A 601 -15.32 -7.61 21.01
CA VAL A 601 -14.85 -7.73 19.61
C VAL A 601 -15.33 -9.06 19.03
N PRO A 602 -16.24 -9.07 18.03
CA PRO A 602 -16.81 -10.32 17.53
C PRO A 602 -15.82 -11.11 16.68
N GLU A 603 -15.81 -12.44 16.81
CA GLU A 603 -15.18 -13.30 15.80
C GLU A 603 -15.88 -13.13 14.44
N GLY A 604 -15.09 -13.10 13.36
CA GLY A 604 -15.59 -12.90 12.00
C GLY A 604 -16.32 -11.57 11.81
N PHE A 605 -15.92 -10.52 12.53
CA PHE A 605 -16.58 -9.21 12.49
C PHE A 605 -16.77 -8.68 11.06
N SER A 606 -15.70 -8.65 10.26
CA SER A 606 -15.77 -8.16 8.88
C SER A 606 -16.73 -8.98 8.03
N ASP A 607 -16.68 -10.31 8.12
CA ASP A 607 -17.58 -11.19 7.36
C ASP A 607 -19.05 -10.93 7.73
N LYS A 608 -19.37 -10.81 9.02
CA LYS A 608 -20.73 -10.49 9.49
C LYS A 608 -21.24 -9.16 8.96
N VAL A 609 -20.36 -8.14 8.84
CA VAL A 609 -20.71 -6.86 8.25
C VAL A 609 -20.97 -7.02 6.75
N LEU A 610 -20.09 -7.71 6.02
CA LEU A 610 -20.21 -7.90 4.58
C LEU A 610 -21.41 -8.78 4.17
N GLU A 611 -21.77 -9.77 4.99
CA GLU A 611 -22.97 -10.60 4.80
C GLU A 611 -24.27 -9.76 4.83
N ARG A 612 -24.30 -8.69 5.62
CA ARG A 612 -25.43 -7.73 5.67
C ARG A 612 -25.41 -6.72 4.52
N MET A 613 -24.28 -6.62 3.81
CA MET A 613 -24.06 -5.66 2.73
C MET A 613 -23.49 -6.35 1.47
N PRO A 614 -24.21 -7.30 0.85
CA PRO A 614 -23.69 -8.08 -0.28
C PRO A 614 -23.37 -7.22 -1.51
N ASP A 615 -24.00 -6.05 -1.64
CA ASP A 615 -23.71 -5.06 -2.69
C ASP A 615 -22.40 -4.28 -2.45
N VAL A 616 -21.94 -4.20 -1.21
CA VAL A 616 -20.71 -3.51 -0.80
C VAL A 616 -19.50 -4.44 -0.80
N ALA A 617 -19.69 -5.74 -0.55
CA ALA A 617 -18.59 -6.71 -0.52
C ALA A 617 -17.65 -6.65 -1.73
N PRO A 618 -18.11 -6.46 -3.00
CA PRO A 618 -17.21 -6.31 -4.15
C PRO A 618 -16.36 -5.03 -4.17
N LEU A 619 -16.72 -4.03 -3.35
CA LEU A 619 -16.01 -2.74 -3.22
C LEU A 619 -15.01 -2.75 -2.06
N VAL A 620 -15.14 -3.67 -1.11
CA VAL A 620 -14.21 -3.80 0.03
C VAL A 620 -13.02 -4.63 -0.42
N TYR A 621 -11.87 -3.97 -0.52
CA TYR A 621 -10.62 -4.59 -0.96
C TYR A 621 -9.86 -5.23 0.18
N ARG A 622 -10.00 -4.66 1.37
CA ARG A 622 -9.37 -5.15 2.58
C ARG A 622 -10.18 -4.73 3.80
N SER A 623 -10.16 -5.54 4.84
CA SER A 623 -10.67 -5.18 6.15
C SER A 623 -9.87 -5.91 7.20
N GLU A 624 -9.49 -5.23 8.28
CA GLU A 624 -8.78 -5.84 9.39
C GLU A 624 -9.28 -5.31 10.72
N LEU A 625 -9.14 -6.12 11.76
CA LEU A 625 -9.30 -5.69 13.13
C LEU A 625 -8.04 -5.01 13.64
N PHE A 626 -8.16 -4.07 14.55
CA PHE A 626 -7.05 -3.58 15.38
C PHE A 626 -7.04 -4.22 16.76
N ARG A 627 -8.04 -5.06 17.07
CA ARG A 627 -8.27 -5.65 18.39
C ARG A 627 -8.54 -7.14 18.23
N GLN A 628 -8.02 -7.93 19.16
CA GLN A 628 -8.17 -9.38 19.10
C GLN A 628 -9.63 -9.78 19.32
N PRO A 629 -10.21 -10.65 18.47
CA PRO A 629 -11.53 -11.24 18.71
C PRO A 629 -11.67 -11.84 20.12
N GLY A 630 -12.86 -11.71 20.71
CA GLY A 630 -13.18 -12.21 22.05
C GLY A 630 -12.71 -11.33 23.21
N THR A 631 -12.05 -10.20 22.92
CA THR A 631 -11.64 -9.23 23.96
C THR A 631 -12.69 -8.14 24.16
N LEU A 632 -12.77 -7.59 25.38
CA LEU A 632 -13.57 -6.41 25.69
C LEU A 632 -12.72 -5.15 25.51
N VAL A 633 -13.26 -4.16 24.79
CA VAL A 633 -12.60 -2.89 24.53
C VAL A 633 -13.47 -1.72 24.94
N SER A 634 -12.85 -0.60 25.26
CA SER A 634 -13.51 0.67 25.57
C SER A 634 -12.79 1.81 24.84
N PRO A 635 -13.46 2.92 24.56
CA PRO A 635 -12.82 4.07 23.95
C PRO A 635 -11.75 4.63 24.92
N PRO A 636 -10.54 4.97 24.46
CA PRO A 636 -9.56 5.74 25.22
C PRO A 636 -9.97 7.21 25.28
N LEU A 637 -9.12 8.03 25.92
CA LEU A 637 -9.19 9.50 25.96
C LEU A 637 -8.96 10.13 24.56
N GLY A 638 -9.87 9.92 23.61
CA GLY A 638 -9.78 10.40 22.23
C GLY A 638 -10.61 9.52 21.30
N VAL A 639 -9.97 8.75 20.41
CA VAL A 639 -10.59 7.66 19.65
C VAL A 639 -9.58 6.52 19.44
N GLU A 640 -9.96 5.29 19.78
CA GLU A 640 -9.28 4.08 19.28
C GLU A 640 -10.24 3.33 18.36
N PHE A 641 -9.66 2.75 17.32
CA PHE A 641 -10.39 2.03 16.30
C PHE A 641 -10.45 0.54 16.63
N LEU A 642 -11.60 -0.06 16.36
CA LEU A 642 -11.82 -1.52 16.45
C LEU A 642 -11.33 -2.22 15.19
N ALA A 643 -11.55 -1.61 14.03
CA ALA A 643 -11.24 -2.15 12.71
C ALA A 643 -11.06 -1.04 11.68
N TYR A 644 -10.65 -1.41 10.47
CA TYR A 644 -10.80 -0.58 9.29
C TYR A 644 -11.34 -1.41 8.11
N PHE A 645 -11.96 -0.71 7.16
CA PHE A 645 -12.31 -1.24 5.84
C PHE A 645 -11.75 -0.32 4.76
N LEU A 646 -11.01 -0.88 3.81
CA LEU A 646 -10.56 -0.19 2.61
C LEU A 646 -11.60 -0.41 1.50
N VAL A 647 -12.36 0.63 1.18
CA VAL A 647 -13.40 0.63 0.14
C VAL A 647 -12.84 1.30 -1.11
N GLN A 648 -12.96 0.67 -2.28
CA GLN A 648 -12.47 1.23 -3.55
C GLN A 648 -13.52 1.24 -4.66
N SER A 649 -13.43 2.25 -5.53
CA SER A 649 -14.31 2.46 -6.68
C SER A 649 -13.51 3.06 -7.83
N ARG A 650 -13.60 2.48 -9.04
CA ARG A 650 -12.99 3.05 -10.24
C ARG A 650 -13.77 4.21 -10.85
N THR A 651 -15.05 4.32 -10.53
CA THR A 651 -15.98 5.17 -11.32
C THR A 651 -16.24 6.51 -10.69
N ASP A 652 -16.42 6.54 -9.36
CA ASP A 652 -16.91 7.72 -8.67
C ASP A 652 -16.52 7.69 -7.18
N ARG A 653 -16.09 8.85 -6.68
CA ARG A 653 -15.77 9.15 -5.27
C ARG A 653 -17.02 9.13 -4.40
N ARG A 654 -18.14 9.67 -4.92
CA ARG A 654 -19.39 9.70 -4.16
C ARG A 654 -19.85 8.30 -3.78
N LYS A 655 -19.60 7.31 -4.64
CA LYS A 655 -19.90 5.91 -4.36
C LYS A 655 -19.14 5.39 -3.13
N VAL A 656 -17.86 5.73 -2.96
CA VAL A 656 -17.09 5.27 -1.78
C VAL A 656 -17.60 5.95 -0.50
N LEU A 657 -17.98 7.24 -0.57
CA LEU A 657 -18.56 7.96 0.57
C LEU A 657 -19.93 7.41 0.98
N GLN A 658 -20.83 7.14 0.02
CA GLN A 658 -22.12 6.50 0.28
C GLN A 658 -21.95 5.13 0.92
N THR A 659 -20.99 4.34 0.43
CA THR A 659 -20.65 3.04 1.00
C THR A 659 -20.13 3.20 2.43
N TYR A 660 -19.23 4.14 2.69
CA TYR A 660 -18.68 4.44 4.02
C TYR A 660 -19.79 4.71 5.06
N HIS A 661 -20.74 5.61 4.77
CA HIS A 661 -21.80 5.93 5.72
C HIS A 661 -22.69 4.74 6.07
N ARG A 662 -23.05 3.93 5.06
CA ARG A 662 -23.81 2.69 5.30
C ARG A 662 -22.98 1.68 6.09
N LEU A 663 -21.70 1.54 5.77
CA LEU A 663 -20.78 0.60 6.41
C LEU A 663 -20.57 0.91 7.89
N ILE A 664 -20.35 2.18 8.27
CA ILE A 664 -20.24 2.57 9.69
C ILE A 664 -21.49 2.18 10.46
N GLN A 665 -22.67 2.45 9.91
CA GLN A 665 -23.92 2.12 10.60
C GLN A 665 -24.06 0.61 10.78
N THR A 666 -23.81 -0.18 9.73
CA THR A 666 -23.86 -1.64 9.83
C THR A 666 -22.81 -2.20 10.79
N CYS A 667 -21.61 -1.62 10.84
CA CYS A 667 -20.59 -1.98 11.83
C CYS A 667 -21.11 -1.77 13.27
N ARG A 668 -21.74 -0.62 13.54
CA ARG A 668 -22.34 -0.35 14.86
C ARG A 668 -23.43 -1.37 15.21
N ASP A 669 -24.33 -1.65 14.26
CA ASP A 669 -25.41 -2.62 14.47
C ASP A 669 -24.85 -4.01 14.83
N VAL A 670 -23.80 -4.47 14.14
CA VAL A 670 -23.12 -5.75 14.46
C VAL A 670 -22.47 -5.71 15.85
N LEU A 671 -21.88 -4.60 16.26
CA LEU A 671 -21.24 -4.46 17.58
C LEU A 671 -22.26 -4.30 18.73
N ASP A 672 -23.48 -3.87 18.45
CA ASP A 672 -24.53 -3.70 19.47
C ASP A 672 -25.36 -4.97 19.71
N GLU A 673 -25.29 -5.94 18.80
CA GLU A 673 -25.90 -7.26 18.98
C GLU A 673 -25.12 -8.20 19.90
N VAL A 674 -23.85 -7.88 20.15
CA VAL A 674 -22.90 -8.66 20.95
C VAL A 674 -22.61 -7.95 22.27
#